data_AF-A0A7H4NU51-F1
#
_entry.id   AF-A0A7H4NU51-F1
#
_cell.length_a   1.000
_cell.length_b   1.000
_cell.length_c   1.000
_cell.angle_alpha   90.00
_cell.angle_beta   90.00
_cell.angle_gamma   90.00
#
_symmetry.space_group_name_H-M   'P 1'
#
loop_
_entity.id
_entity.type
_entity.pdbx_description
1 polymer ?
#
loop_
_entity_poly.entity_id
_entity_poly.type
_entity_poly.pdbx_seq_one_letter_code
_entity_poly.pdbx_strand_id
1 'polypeptide(L)'
;MLSQIQRFGGAMFTPVLLFPFAGIVVGIAIMLRNPMFVGEALTAPDSLFAQIVHIIEEGGWTVFRNMPLIFAVGLPIGLAKQAQGRACLAVLVSFLTWNYFINAMGMTWGHFFGVDFSVEPTAGSGLTMMAGIKTLDTSIIGAIVISGLVTALHNRYFDKPLPVFLGIFQGSSFVVIVAFLAMIPCAWLTLLGWPKVQMGIESLQAFLRSAGALGVWVYIFLERILIPTGLHHFVYGPFIFGPAVVEGGIQVYWAQHLQAFSQSTEALKTLFPEGGFALHGNSKVFGSVGIALALYFTAAPENRVKVAGLLIPATLTAMLVGITEPLEFTFLFISPLLFAVHAVLAATMATVMYICGVVGNFGGGLLDQFLPQNWIPMFHNHASMMFIQIGVGVCFTALYFVIFRTLILRLNLKTPGREESEIKLYSKADYQAARGKTSAAGAADTKLGQAAGFLQALGGAGNIESINNCATRLRIALVDMAKTQSDDVFKALGAHGVVRRGNGIQVIVGLHVSPGPRPARNPDERFSTDRTNHHDGGSIMKKFSVVIAGGGSTFTPGIVLMLLANQDRFPLRALKFYDNDGARQETIAEACKVILKEQAPEIAFSYTTDPQAAFTDVDFVMGAYPCGQIPRCVKKMKKSPLRHGVLGQETCGPGGIAYGMRSIGGVLELVDYMEKYSPNAWMLNYSNPAAIVAEATRRLRPNAKILNICDMPIGIEGRMAQIVGLKDRKQMRVRYYGLNHFGWWTSIEDLQGNDLMPKLREYVAKYGYVPPSNDPHTEASWNDTFAKAKDVQALDPDTMPNTYLKYYLFPDYVVAHSNPERTRANEVMDHREKNVFSACRAIIAAGKSSAGDLEIDEHASYIVDLAAAIAFNTQERMLLIVPNNGAIHNFDADAMVEIPCLVGHNGPEPLTVGDIPHFQKGMMSQQVAVEKLVVDAWEQRSYHKLWQAIALSKTVPSASVAKAILDDLIAANKAYWPELH
;
A
#
# COMPACT_ATOMS: atom_id res chain seq x y z
N MET A 1 31.66 13.07 -13.95
CA MET A 1 30.73 14.22 -13.88
C MET A 1 29.43 13.94 -14.64
N LEU A 2 29.45 13.67 -15.95
CA LEU A 2 28.24 13.42 -16.76
C LEU A 2 27.34 12.28 -16.21
N SER A 3 27.95 11.16 -15.78
CA SER A 3 27.21 10.03 -15.20
C SER A 3 26.55 10.33 -13.85
N GLN A 4 27.14 11.22 -13.04
CA GLN A 4 26.56 11.66 -11.76
C GLN A 4 25.41 12.63 -11.99
N ILE A 5 25.54 13.53 -12.98
CA ILE A 5 24.47 14.45 -13.40
C ILE A 5 23.29 13.66 -13.97
N GLN A 6 23.54 12.63 -14.79
CA GLN A 6 22.49 11.73 -15.29
C GLN A 6 21.83 10.92 -14.18
N ARG A 7 22.59 10.42 -13.20
CA ARG A 7 22.03 9.69 -12.05
C ARG A 7 21.20 10.59 -11.15
N PHE A 8 21.62 11.83 -10.97
CA PHE A 8 20.87 12.86 -10.26
C PHE A 8 19.57 13.21 -10.99
N GLY A 9 19.64 13.47 -12.31
CA GLY A 9 18.44 13.70 -13.13
C GLY A 9 17.47 12.52 -13.13
N GLY A 10 17.98 11.28 -13.14
CA GLY A 10 17.16 10.07 -13.00
C GLY A 10 16.51 9.93 -11.62
N ALA A 11 17.21 10.30 -10.54
CA ALA A 11 16.65 10.26 -9.18
C ALA A 11 15.55 11.33 -8.97
N MET A 12 15.69 12.49 -9.62
CA MET A 12 14.67 13.55 -9.61
C MET A 12 13.38 13.16 -10.35
N PHE A 13 13.44 12.15 -11.23
CA PHE A 13 12.25 11.67 -11.96
C PHE A 13 11.28 10.88 -11.07
N THR A 14 11.75 10.25 -10.00
CA THR A 14 10.88 9.44 -9.12
C THR A 14 9.76 10.25 -8.44
N PRO A 15 10.03 11.41 -7.80
CA PRO A 15 8.96 12.28 -7.28
C PRO A 15 8.01 12.81 -8.37
N VAL A 16 8.55 13.06 -9.56
CA VAL A 16 7.84 13.66 -10.71
C VAL A 16 6.76 12.76 -11.29
N LEU A 17 6.89 11.44 -11.16
CA LEU A 17 5.92 10.48 -11.68
C LEU A 17 4.52 10.65 -11.09
N LEU A 18 4.38 11.34 -9.95
CA LEU A 18 3.11 11.61 -9.29
C LEU A 18 2.35 12.79 -9.92
N PHE A 19 3.05 13.65 -10.67
CA PHE A 19 2.53 14.94 -11.13
C PHE A 19 1.48 14.83 -12.24
N PRO A 20 1.59 13.90 -13.23
CA PRO A 20 0.62 13.81 -14.31
C PRO A 20 -0.80 13.50 -13.82
N PHE A 21 -0.97 12.55 -12.90
CA PHE A 21 -2.28 12.20 -12.34
C PHE A 21 -2.83 13.37 -11.52
N ALA A 22 -2.05 13.89 -10.58
CA ALA A 22 -2.44 15.01 -9.74
C ALA A 22 -2.85 16.23 -10.59
N GLY A 23 -2.09 16.54 -11.63
CA GLY A 23 -2.38 17.66 -12.53
C GLY A 23 -3.63 17.47 -13.38
N ILE A 24 -3.90 16.26 -13.86
CA ILE A 24 -5.16 15.95 -14.57
C ILE A 24 -6.36 16.10 -13.63
N VAL A 25 -6.27 15.58 -12.40
CA VAL A 25 -7.35 15.69 -11.40
C VAL A 25 -7.65 17.15 -11.09
N VAL A 26 -6.62 17.95 -10.77
CA VAL A 26 -6.77 19.39 -10.52
C VAL A 26 -7.39 20.08 -11.73
N GLY A 27 -6.91 19.77 -12.93
CA GLY A 27 -7.42 20.38 -14.15
C GLY A 27 -8.87 20.09 -14.49
N ILE A 28 -9.29 18.82 -14.34
CA ILE A 28 -10.69 18.43 -14.50
C ILE A 28 -11.55 19.10 -13.42
N ALA A 29 -11.07 19.13 -12.17
CA ALA A 29 -11.82 19.74 -11.09
C ALA A 29 -12.01 21.26 -11.30
N ILE A 30 -10.97 21.99 -11.70
CA ILE A 30 -11.07 23.41 -12.05
C ILE A 30 -12.10 23.64 -13.16
N MET A 31 -12.08 22.82 -14.22
CA MET A 31 -13.06 22.89 -15.30
C MET A 31 -14.49 22.66 -14.78
N LEU A 32 -14.68 21.65 -13.92
CA LEU A 32 -15.99 21.29 -13.38
C LEU A 32 -16.53 22.31 -12.35
N ARG A 33 -15.65 23.07 -11.69
CA ARG A 33 -16.05 24.15 -10.76
C ARG A 33 -16.38 25.45 -11.46
N ASN A 34 -16.11 25.55 -12.76
CA ASN A 34 -16.32 26.78 -13.50
C ASN A 34 -17.81 26.93 -13.88
N PRO A 35 -18.52 27.98 -13.41
CA PRO A 35 -19.94 28.18 -13.71
C PRO A 35 -20.22 28.29 -15.20
N MET A 36 -19.25 28.70 -16.01
CA MET A 36 -19.38 28.80 -17.45
C MET A 36 -19.54 27.43 -18.13
N PHE A 37 -18.90 26.38 -17.61
CA PHE A 37 -18.92 25.05 -18.24
C PHE A 37 -20.01 24.15 -17.66
N VAL A 38 -20.35 24.30 -16.37
CA VAL A 38 -21.25 23.38 -15.65
C VAL A 38 -22.56 24.07 -15.19
N GLY A 39 -22.60 25.40 -15.18
CA GLY A 39 -23.76 26.20 -14.78
C GLY A 39 -23.74 26.60 -13.31
N GLU A 40 -24.18 27.83 -13.03
CA GLU A 40 -24.09 28.47 -11.71
C GLU A 40 -24.74 27.65 -10.58
N ALA A 41 -25.88 26.99 -10.84
CA ALA A 41 -26.59 26.20 -9.84
C ALA A 41 -25.80 24.98 -9.32
N LEU A 42 -24.99 24.36 -10.17
CA LEU A 42 -24.17 23.21 -9.78
C LEU A 42 -22.83 23.64 -9.19
N THR A 43 -22.30 24.79 -9.60
CA THR A 43 -21.01 25.32 -9.13
C THR A 43 -21.12 26.26 -7.93
N ALA A 44 -22.34 26.55 -7.46
CA ALA A 44 -22.57 27.33 -6.26
C ALA A 44 -21.88 26.66 -5.05
N PRO A 45 -21.19 27.41 -4.15
CA PRO A 45 -20.39 26.82 -3.07
C PRO A 45 -21.17 25.91 -2.10
N ASP A 46 -22.48 26.14 -1.96
CA ASP A 46 -23.43 25.38 -1.17
C ASP A 46 -23.98 24.13 -1.89
N SER A 47 -23.76 24.01 -3.20
CA SER A 47 -24.12 22.83 -3.98
C SER A 47 -23.27 21.62 -3.61
N LEU A 48 -23.92 20.47 -3.42
CA LEU A 48 -23.25 19.19 -3.18
C LEU A 48 -22.25 18.85 -4.29
N PHE A 49 -22.55 19.22 -5.54
CA PHE A 49 -21.65 18.98 -6.68
C PHE A 49 -20.34 19.79 -6.52
N ALA A 50 -20.44 21.10 -6.26
CA ALA A 50 -19.28 21.95 -6.05
C ALA A 50 -18.43 21.50 -4.86
N GLN A 51 -19.08 21.05 -3.77
CA GLN A 51 -18.39 20.51 -2.58
C GLN A 51 -17.63 19.22 -2.90
N ILE A 52 -18.25 18.28 -3.61
CA ILE A 52 -17.59 17.03 -4.03
C ILE A 52 -16.40 17.34 -4.94
N VAL A 53 -16.58 18.20 -5.95
CA VAL A 53 -15.50 18.54 -6.87
C VAL A 53 -14.37 19.27 -6.14
N HIS A 54 -14.69 20.16 -5.19
CA HIS A 54 -13.68 20.81 -4.35
C HIS A 54 -12.89 19.80 -3.51
N ILE A 55 -13.54 18.83 -2.88
CA ILE A 55 -12.85 17.76 -2.11
C ILE A 55 -11.90 16.96 -3.00
N ILE A 56 -12.32 16.63 -4.22
CA ILE A 56 -11.47 15.94 -5.21
C ILE A 56 -10.29 16.83 -5.63
N GLU A 57 -10.54 18.12 -5.85
CA GLU A 57 -9.50 19.09 -6.18
C GLU A 57 -8.44 19.19 -5.08
N GLU A 58 -8.86 19.27 -3.81
CA GLU A 58 -7.97 19.29 -2.65
C GLU A 58 -7.09 18.03 -2.60
N GLY A 59 -7.65 16.86 -2.92
CA GLY A 59 -6.89 15.63 -3.11
C GLY A 59 -5.85 15.74 -4.23
N GLY A 60 -6.23 16.31 -5.38
CA GLY A 60 -5.35 16.58 -6.51
C GLY A 60 -4.19 17.52 -6.17
N TRP A 61 -4.42 18.53 -5.34
CA TRP A 61 -3.40 19.49 -4.92
C TRP A 61 -2.35 18.90 -3.96
N THR A 62 -2.58 17.71 -3.37
CA THR A 62 -1.70 17.08 -2.37
C THR A 62 -0.24 17.04 -2.81
N VAL A 63 0.02 16.59 -4.04
CA VAL A 63 1.38 16.42 -4.57
C VAL A 63 2.07 17.78 -4.75
N PHE A 64 1.34 18.78 -5.22
CA PHE A 64 1.86 20.12 -5.46
C PHE A 64 2.12 20.89 -4.15
N ARG A 65 1.25 20.76 -3.16
CA ARG A 65 1.39 21.41 -1.84
C ARG A 65 2.50 20.81 -0.98
N ASN A 66 2.88 19.55 -1.24
CA ASN A 66 3.90 18.84 -0.48
C ASN A 66 5.18 18.57 -1.28
N MET A 67 5.43 19.32 -2.37
CA MET A 67 6.59 19.10 -3.24
C MET A 67 7.93 19.02 -2.49
N PRO A 68 8.28 19.94 -1.56
CA PRO A 68 9.57 19.85 -0.87
C PRO A 68 9.71 18.52 -0.10
N LEU A 69 8.66 18.05 0.56
CA LEU A 69 8.68 16.77 1.27
C LEU A 69 8.81 15.58 0.31
N ILE A 70 8.06 15.61 -0.79
CA ILE A 70 8.09 14.58 -1.85
C ILE A 70 9.47 14.49 -2.50
N PHE A 71 10.12 15.63 -2.77
CA PHE A 71 11.49 15.66 -3.29
C PHE A 71 12.52 15.23 -2.25
N ALA A 72 12.36 15.60 -0.98
CA ALA A 72 13.24 15.15 0.09
C ALA A 72 13.26 13.61 0.16
N VAL A 73 12.09 12.97 0.15
CA VAL A 73 11.95 11.52 0.25
C VAL A 73 12.22 10.79 -1.07
N GLY A 74 11.89 11.38 -2.22
CA GLY A 74 12.03 10.70 -3.51
C GLY A 74 13.47 10.62 -4.01
N LEU A 75 14.31 11.61 -3.71
CA LEU A 75 15.70 11.66 -4.16
C LEU A 75 16.59 10.48 -3.67
N PRO A 76 16.53 10.01 -2.40
CA PRO A 76 17.33 8.86 -1.94
C PRO A 76 16.97 7.56 -2.66
N ILE A 77 15.77 7.43 -3.24
CA ILE A 77 15.37 6.23 -4.01
C ILE A 77 16.34 5.99 -5.18
N GLY A 78 16.74 7.05 -5.88
CA GLY A 78 17.68 6.97 -7.00
C GLY A 78 19.15 7.18 -6.64
N LEU A 79 19.45 7.83 -5.51
CA LEU A 79 20.82 8.19 -5.11
C LEU A 79 21.47 7.25 -4.09
N ALA A 80 20.68 6.52 -3.30
CA ALA A 80 21.20 5.57 -2.33
C ALA A 80 21.77 4.32 -3.03
N LYS A 81 22.97 3.90 -2.64
CA LYS A 81 23.65 2.72 -3.19
C LYS A 81 23.08 1.42 -2.65
N GLN A 82 22.47 1.46 -1.46
CA GLN A 82 21.95 0.30 -0.75
C GLN A 82 20.86 0.70 0.25
N ALA A 83 19.97 -0.25 0.55
CA ALA A 83 18.87 -0.07 1.48
C ALA A 83 18.06 1.22 1.22
N GLN A 84 17.58 1.41 -0.02
CA GLN A 84 16.96 2.67 -0.44
C GLN A 84 15.81 3.11 0.49
N GLY A 85 14.93 2.19 0.88
CA GLY A 85 13.83 2.51 1.81
C GLY A 85 14.30 3.03 3.18
N ARG A 86 15.44 2.53 3.69
CA ARG A 86 16.04 3.03 4.93
C ARG A 86 16.69 4.41 4.74
N ALA A 87 17.28 4.65 3.56
CA ALA A 87 17.79 5.97 3.20
C ALA A 87 16.66 7.01 3.12
N CYS A 88 15.52 6.65 2.53
CA CYS A 88 14.32 7.50 2.48
C CYS A 88 13.84 7.89 3.88
N LEU A 89 13.76 6.91 4.80
CA LEU A 89 13.37 7.18 6.18
C LEU A 89 14.39 8.09 6.90
N ALA A 90 15.69 7.83 6.75
CA ALA A 90 16.73 8.66 7.35
C ALA A 90 16.69 10.11 6.83
N VAL A 91 16.45 10.30 5.53
CA VAL A 91 16.30 11.62 4.92
C VAL A 91 15.04 12.32 5.42
N LEU A 92 13.89 11.64 5.48
CA LEU A 92 12.64 12.22 5.99
C LEU A 92 12.83 12.76 7.40
N VAL A 93 13.34 11.93 8.31
CA VAL A 93 13.57 12.32 9.71
C VAL A 93 14.54 13.49 9.78
N SER A 94 15.66 13.44 9.05
CA SER A 94 16.67 14.50 9.08
C SER A 94 16.17 15.82 8.48
N PHE A 95 15.34 15.76 7.44
CA PHE A 95 14.72 16.95 6.84
C PHE A 95 13.73 17.61 7.81
N LEU A 96 12.93 16.82 8.55
CA LEU A 96 12.08 17.36 9.61
C LEU A 96 12.91 17.92 10.77
N THR A 97 13.98 17.22 11.19
CA THR A 97 14.92 17.72 12.21
C THR A 97 15.53 19.06 11.82
N TRP A 98 15.95 19.23 10.57
CA TRP A 98 16.47 20.50 10.06
C TRP A 98 15.44 21.63 10.17
N ASN A 99 14.17 21.38 9.81
CA ASN A 99 13.10 22.36 9.95
C ASN A 99 12.79 22.68 11.43
N TYR A 100 12.80 21.68 12.33
CA TYR A 100 12.67 21.92 13.76
C TYR A 100 13.81 22.78 14.31
N PHE A 101 15.04 22.58 13.85
CA PHE A 101 16.16 23.43 14.24
C PHE A 101 16.04 24.85 13.69
N ILE A 102 15.63 25.04 12.43
CA ILE A 102 15.34 26.37 11.90
C ILE A 102 14.27 27.06 12.73
N ASN A 103 13.17 26.37 13.05
CA ASN A 103 12.10 26.90 13.88
C ASN A 103 12.61 27.32 15.26
N ALA A 104 13.28 26.42 15.98
CA ALA A 104 13.75 26.67 17.33
C ALA A 104 14.78 27.81 17.38
N MET A 105 15.75 27.81 16.45
CA MET A 105 16.76 28.87 16.35
C MET A 105 16.15 30.19 15.89
N GLY A 106 15.18 30.17 14.97
CA GLY A 106 14.47 31.36 14.50
C GLY A 106 13.59 32.00 15.58
N MET A 107 12.91 31.19 16.40
CA MET A 107 12.13 31.67 17.55
C MET A 107 13.03 32.23 18.67
N THR A 108 14.21 31.65 18.87
CA THR A 108 15.14 32.04 19.95
C THR A 108 16.04 33.22 19.56
N TRP A 109 16.51 33.23 18.31
CA TRP A 109 17.56 34.15 17.82
C TRP A 109 17.16 34.87 16.52
N GLY A 110 15.87 34.93 16.17
CA GLY A 110 15.40 35.54 14.92
C GLY A 110 15.94 36.94 14.66
N HIS A 111 15.99 37.79 15.69
CA HIS A 111 16.57 39.14 15.61
C HIS A 111 18.05 39.13 15.15
N PHE A 112 18.85 38.16 15.60
CA PHE A 112 20.25 38.05 15.17
C PHE A 112 20.38 37.72 13.67
N PHE A 113 19.44 36.93 13.14
CA PHE A 113 19.43 36.52 11.73
C PHE A 113 18.64 37.49 10.82
N GLY A 114 17.99 38.51 11.38
CA GLY A 114 17.16 39.45 10.61
C GLY A 114 15.85 38.83 10.13
N VAL A 115 15.29 37.86 10.86
CA VAL A 115 14.03 37.19 10.54
C VAL A 115 13.07 37.24 11.72
N ASP A 116 11.81 37.55 11.44
CA ASP A 116 10.77 37.61 12.47
C ASP A 116 9.89 36.36 12.39
N PHE A 117 10.10 35.40 13.29
CA PHE A 117 9.28 34.19 13.36
C PHE A 117 7.95 34.40 14.12
N SER A 118 7.63 35.61 14.57
CA SER A 118 6.32 35.93 15.17
C SER A 118 5.21 36.11 14.12
N VAL A 119 5.56 36.57 12.91
CA VAL A 119 4.57 36.82 11.83
C VAL A 119 4.02 35.52 11.24
N GLU A 120 2.74 35.50 10.85
CA GLU A 120 2.13 34.33 10.23
C GLU A 120 2.83 33.94 8.91
N PRO A 121 3.02 32.63 8.63
CA PRO A 121 3.69 32.13 7.43
C PRO A 121 2.76 32.26 6.20
N THR A 122 2.59 33.49 5.75
CA THR A 122 1.79 33.88 4.58
C THR A 122 2.69 34.26 3.41
N ALA A 123 2.12 34.33 2.20
CA ALA A 123 2.86 34.71 1.00
C ALA A 123 3.55 36.07 1.19
N GLY A 124 4.87 36.12 0.97
CA GLY A 124 5.68 37.34 1.16
C GLY A 124 6.30 37.51 2.55
N SER A 125 5.91 36.71 3.55
CA SER A 125 6.56 36.72 4.88
C SER A 125 7.97 36.13 4.90
N GLY A 126 8.34 35.39 3.84
CA GLY A 126 9.57 34.58 3.80
C GLY A 126 9.51 33.31 4.65
N LEU A 127 8.37 33.03 5.30
CA LEU A 127 8.11 31.86 6.13
C LEU A 127 7.07 30.95 5.49
N THR A 128 7.13 29.66 5.83
CA THR A 128 6.16 28.64 5.37
C THR A 128 5.90 27.60 6.45
N MET A 129 4.86 26.79 6.26
CA MET A 129 4.58 25.60 7.06
C MET A 129 5.04 24.35 6.34
N MET A 130 6.02 23.64 6.92
CA MET A 130 6.55 22.39 6.38
C MET A 130 6.19 21.24 7.33
N ALA A 131 5.25 20.38 6.92
CA ALA A 131 4.76 19.26 7.73
C ALA A 131 4.35 19.68 9.16
N GLY A 132 3.66 20.81 9.29
CA GLY A 132 3.24 21.38 10.59
C GLY A 132 4.31 22.20 11.32
N ILE A 133 5.49 22.40 10.72
CA ILE A 133 6.61 23.14 11.33
C ILE A 133 6.77 24.49 10.63
N LYS A 134 6.70 25.60 11.39
CA LYS A 134 6.96 26.95 10.87
C LYS A 134 8.45 27.13 10.59
N THR A 135 8.83 27.40 9.36
CA THR A 135 10.24 27.41 8.90
C THR A 135 10.46 28.49 7.84
N LEU A 136 11.71 28.70 7.44
CA LEU A 136 12.02 29.55 6.28
C LEU A 136 11.54 28.86 5.00
N ASP A 137 10.88 29.62 4.13
CA ASP A 137 10.48 29.10 2.82
C ASP A 137 11.72 28.96 1.94
N THR A 138 12.27 27.75 1.89
CA THR A 138 13.45 27.40 1.07
C THR A 138 13.08 26.71 -0.24
N SER A 139 11.77 26.58 -0.51
CA SER A 139 11.23 25.82 -1.64
C SER A 139 11.85 24.42 -1.74
N ILE A 140 11.88 23.85 -2.94
CA ILE A 140 12.40 22.49 -3.22
C ILE A 140 13.94 22.44 -3.05
N ILE A 141 14.65 23.57 -3.13
CA ILE A 141 16.11 23.62 -2.95
C ILE A 141 16.52 23.06 -1.58
N GLY A 142 15.87 23.49 -0.51
CA GLY A 142 16.17 23.01 0.84
C GLY A 142 16.04 21.49 0.92
N ALA A 143 14.97 20.95 0.35
CA ALA A 143 14.74 19.51 0.27
C ALA A 143 15.84 18.77 -0.51
N ILE A 144 16.22 19.26 -1.69
CA ILE A 144 17.26 18.63 -2.52
C ILE A 144 18.62 18.62 -1.82
N VAL A 145 19.01 19.75 -1.20
CA VAL A 145 20.31 19.89 -0.54
C VAL A 145 20.40 18.96 0.67
N ILE A 146 19.40 19.00 1.56
CA ILE A 146 19.37 18.15 2.75
C ILE A 146 19.26 16.67 2.37
N SER A 147 18.41 16.35 1.41
CA SER A 147 18.27 14.97 0.92
C SER A 147 19.55 14.44 0.28
N GLY A 148 20.23 15.23 -0.54
CA GLY A 148 21.51 14.89 -1.14
C GLY A 148 22.59 14.67 -0.07
N LEU A 149 22.67 15.56 0.92
CA LEU A 149 23.61 15.46 2.04
C LEU A 149 23.38 14.19 2.86
N VAL A 150 22.15 13.95 3.31
CA VAL A 150 21.82 12.80 4.15
C VAL A 150 21.94 11.49 3.36
N THR A 151 21.61 11.49 2.07
CA THR A 151 21.87 10.33 1.20
C THR A 151 23.37 10.05 1.05
N ALA A 152 24.21 11.10 1.00
CA ALA A 152 25.66 10.93 0.98
C ALA A 152 26.18 10.36 2.32
N LEU A 153 25.63 10.81 3.46
CA LEU A 153 25.93 10.24 4.78
C LEU A 153 25.51 8.78 4.86
N HIS A 154 24.31 8.43 4.38
CA HIS A 154 23.83 7.06 4.30
C HIS A 154 24.78 6.18 3.48
N ASN A 155 25.13 6.62 2.28
CA ASN A 155 26.06 5.91 1.40
C ASN A 155 27.46 5.72 1.99
N ARG A 156 27.86 6.56 2.95
CA ARG A 156 29.17 6.51 3.61
C ARG A 156 29.16 5.69 4.89
N TYR A 157 28.10 5.77 5.68
CA TYR A 157 28.10 5.33 7.08
C TYR A 157 27.16 4.16 7.37
N PHE A 158 26.26 3.79 6.46
CA PHE A 158 25.27 2.73 6.72
C PHE A 158 25.91 1.38 7.08
N ASP A 159 26.98 0.96 6.41
CA ASP A 159 27.69 -0.30 6.73
C ASP A 159 28.90 -0.10 7.65
N LYS A 160 29.05 1.07 8.29
CA LYS A 160 30.23 1.32 9.14
C LYS A 160 30.14 0.45 10.40
N PRO A 161 31.13 -0.45 10.64
CA PRO A 161 31.15 -1.22 11.87
C PRO A 161 31.48 -0.30 13.05
N LEU A 162 30.68 -0.41 14.10
CA LEU A 162 30.89 0.25 15.39
C LEU A 162 31.41 -0.75 16.43
N PRO A 163 32.13 -0.30 17.47
CA PRO A 163 32.50 -1.15 18.60
C PRO A 163 31.29 -1.85 19.21
N VAL A 164 31.49 -3.03 19.79
CA VAL A 164 30.41 -3.95 20.22
C VAL A 164 29.36 -3.26 21.12
N PHE A 165 29.78 -2.40 22.05
CA PHE A 165 28.87 -1.67 22.94
C PHE A 165 27.98 -0.63 22.23
N LEU A 166 28.34 -0.20 21.01
CA LEU A 166 27.54 0.67 20.14
C LEU A 166 26.88 -0.08 18.98
N GLY A 167 26.92 -1.42 18.99
CA GLY A 167 26.39 -2.26 17.92
C GLY A 167 24.91 -1.97 17.60
N ILE A 168 24.11 -1.65 18.62
CA ILE A 168 22.68 -1.30 18.49
C ILE A 168 22.43 -0.04 17.63
N PHE A 169 23.44 0.84 17.52
CA PHE A 169 23.33 2.05 16.73
C PHE A 169 23.81 1.87 15.30
N GLN A 170 24.32 0.71 14.88
CA GLN A 170 24.78 0.51 13.49
C GLN A 170 23.65 0.64 12.47
N GLY A 171 24.00 0.83 11.19
CA GLY A 171 23.00 0.95 10.12
C GLY A 171 22.31 2.30 10.12
N SER A 172 20.98 2.28 10.00
CA SER A 172 20.15 3.50 9.91
C SER A 172 20.31 4.41 11.12
N SER A 173 20.40 3.85 12.33
CA SER A 173 20.50 4.63 13.56
C SER A 173 21.77 5.50 13.57
N PHE A 174 22.90 4.96 13.13
CA PHE A 174 24.17 5.69 13.07
C PHE A 174 24.10 6.81 12.03
N VAL A 175 23.51 6.52 10.87
CA VAL A 175 23.28 7.53 9.82
C VAL A 175 22.43 8.68 10.36
N VAL A 176 21.32 8.38 11.06
CA VAL A 176 20.43 9.40 11.66
C VAL A 176 21.15 10.19 12.75
N ILE A 177 21.98 9.57 13.60
CA ILE A 177 22.77 10.28 14.62
C ILE A 177 23.73 11.27 13.97
N VAL A 178 24.49 10.84 12.96
CA VAL A 178 25.42 11.71 12.25
C VAL A 178 24.67 12.82 11.50
N ALA A 179 23.54 12.48 10.87
CA ALA A 179 22.71 13.45 10.18
C ALA A 179 22.13 14.49 11.13
N PHE A 180 21.63 14.09 12.31
CA PHE A 180 21.14 14.98 13.35
C PHE A 180 22.19 16.05 13.73
N LEU A 181 23.42 15.61 13.99
CA LEU A 181 24.53 16.53 14.28
C LEU A 181 24.85 17.45 13.08
N ALA A 182 24.75 16.94 11.86
CA ALA A 182 24.94 17.75 10.65
C ALA A 182 23.80 18.76 10.41
N MET A 183 22.58 18.47 10.86
CA MET A 183 21.43 19.38 10.66
C MET A 183 21.54 20.67 11.48
N ILE A 184 22.24 20.66 12.62
CA ILE A 184 22.47 21.86 13.46
C ILE A 184 23.18 22.96 12.67
N PRO A 185 24.41 22.76 12.14
CA PRO A 185 25.08 23.78 11.34
C PRO A 185 24.34 24.05 10.01
N CYS A 186 23.64 23.07 9.42
CA CYS A 186 22.83 23.33 8.23
C CYS A 186 21.68 24.31 8.51
N ALA A 187 20.97 24.17 9.63
CA ALA A 187 19.91 25.08 10.05
C ALA A 187 20.46 26.49 10.31
N TRP A 188 21.58 26.58 11.04
CA TRP A 188 22.26 27.85 11.31
C TRP A 188 22.68 28.57 10.01
N LEU A 189 23.32 27.86 9.09
CA LEU A 189 23.72 28.42 7.80
C LEU A 189 22.52 28.84 6.95
N THR A 190 21.41 28.12 7.05
CA THR A 190 20.16 28.49 6.36
C THR A 190 19.62 29.80 6.91
N LEU A 191 19.52 29.95 8.24
CA LEU A 191 19.10 31.20 8.88
C LEU A 191 20.02 32.39 8.59
N LEU A 192 21.32 32.15 8.41
CA LEU A 192 22.29 33.20 8.09
C LEU A 192 22.27 33.62 6.61
N GLY A 193 22.12 32.64 5.71
CA GLY A 193 22.28 32.83 4.27
C GLY A 193 20.97 33.13 3.55
N TRP A 194 19.89 32.43 3.90
CA TRP A 194 18.63 32.49 3.17
C TRP A 194 17.93 33.85 3.20
N PRO A 195 17.90 34.60 4.33
CA PRO A 195 17.29 35.93 4.34
C PRO A 195 17.93 36.89 3.33
N LYS A 196 19.24 36.77 3.08
CA LYS A 196 19.94 37.57 2.05
C LYS A 196 19.50 37.20 0.63
N VAL A 197 19.19 35.92 0.39
CA VAL A 197 18.62 35.46 -0.88
C VAL A 197 17.22 36.05 -1.05
N GLN A 198 16.40 36.09 0.02
CA GLN A 198 15.07 36.71 0.01
C GLN A 198 15.14 38.22 -0.27
N MET A 199 16.06 38.95 0.36
CA MET A 199 16.30 40.37 0.04
C MET A 199 16.71 40.57 -1.42
N GLY A 200 17.53 39.67 -1.97
CA GLY A 200 17.89 39.69 -3.39
C GLY A 200 16.68 39.53 -4.30
N ILE A 201 15.78 38.61 -3.96
CA ILE A 201 14.50 38.41 -4.65
C ILE A 201 13.63 39.67 -4.57
N GLU A 202 13.51 40.30 -3.41
CA GLU A 202 12.73 41.53 -3.25
C GLU A 202 13.27 42.69 -4.09
N SER A 203 14.60 42.87 -4.13
CA SER A 203 15.25 43.90 -4.95
C SER A 203 14.98 43.68 -6.45
N LEU A 204 14.97 42.41 -6.88
CA LEU A 204 14.62 42.03 -8.24
C LEU A 204 13.17 42.41 -8.56
N GLN A 205 12.22 42.26 -7.64
CA GLN A 205 10.82 42.67 -7.87
C GLN A 205 10.71 44.17 -8.17
N ALA A 206 11.48 45.03 -7.49
CA ALA A 206 11.46 46.47 -7.76
C ALA A 206 12.00 46.83 -9.15
N PHE A 207 13.07 46.15 -9.58
CA PHE A 207 13.60 46.28 -10.93
C PHE A 207 12.57 45.83 -11.99
N LEU A 208 11.98 44.65 -11.80
CA LEU A 208 11.02 44.07 -12.75
C LEU A 208 9.84 45.02 -13.00
N ARG A 209 9.30 45.65 -11.95
CA ARG A 209 8.16 46.57 -12.03
C ARG A 209 8.44 47.85 -12.81
N SER A 210 9.67 48.36 -12.75
CA SER A 210 10.05 49.63 -13.37
C SER A 210 10.57 49.49 -14.81
N ALA A 211 10.96 48.28 -15.22
CA ALA A 211 11.64 48.02 -16.50
C ALA A 211 10.69 47.84 -17.72
N GLY A 212 9.38 48.01 -17.56
CA GLY A 212 8.40 47.90 -18.65
C GLY A 212 8.46 46.55 -19.37
N ALA A 213 8.54 46.55 -20.71
CA ALA A 213 8.60 45.32 -21.51
C ALA A 213 9.84 44.46 -21.20
N LEU A 214 10.99 45.07 -20.86
CA LEU A 214 12.16 44.34 -20.40
C LEU A 214 11.90 43.68 -19.04
N GLY A 215 11.14 44.35 -18.17
CA GLY A 215 10.67 43.78 -16.91
C GLY A 215 9.83 42.52 -17.12
N VAL A 216 8.86 42.57 -18.04
CA VAL A 216 8.06 41.39 -18.42
C VAL A 216 8.94 40.27 -18.95
N TRP A 217 9.91 40.57 -19.83
CA TRP A 217 10.82 39.56 -20.36
C TRP A 217 11.64 38.88 -19.26
N VAL A 218 12.31 39.66 -18.40
CA VAL A 218 13.16 39.13 -17.34
C VAL A 218 12.33 38.35 -16.32
N TYR A 219 11.12 38.83 -15.97
CA TYR A 219 10.21 38.12 -15.08
C TYR A 219 9.85 36.74 -15.63
N ILE A 220 9.41 36.64 -16.89
CA ILE A 220 8.97 35.37 -17.48
C ILE A 220 10.17 34.45 -17.72
N PHE A 221 11.33 35.01 -18.07
CA PHE A 221 12.55 34.24 -18.18
C PHE A 221 12.93 33.61 -16.83
N LEU A 222 12.89 34.38 -15.75
CA LEU A 222 13.22 33.91 -14.40
C LEU A 222 12.17 32.92 -13.87
N GLU A 223 10.89 33.18 -14.11
CA GLU A 223 9.81 32.25 -13.77
C GLU A 223 10.00 30.90 -14.46
N ARG A 224 10.43 30.86 -15.73
CA ARG A 224 10.69 29.60 -16.44
C ARG A 224 12.00 28.94 -16.04
N ILE A 225 13.13 29.66 -16.07
CA ILE A 225 14.46 29.07 -15.86
C ILE A 225 14.64 28.52 -14.44
N LEU A 226 13.89 29.06 -13.45
CA LEU A 226 13.98 28.65 -12.05
C LEU A 226 13.04 27.50 -11.67
N ILE A 227 12.16 27.02 -12.56
CA ILE A 227 11.28 25.85 -12.30
C ILE A 227 12.03 24.65 -11.72
N PRO A 228 13.21 24.22 -12.25
CA PRO A 228 13.91 23.04 -11.74
C PRO A 228 14.33 23.16 -10.27
N THR A 229 14.41 24.38 -9.78
CA THR A 229 14.80 24.70 -8.39
C THR A 229 13.60 24.97 -7.49
N GLY A 230 12.41 25.20 -8.06
CA GLY A 230 11.25 25.69 -7.31
C GLY A 230 11.33 27.18 -6.92
N LEU A 231 12.43 27.88 -7.19
CA LEU A 231 12.57 29.31 -6.85
C LEU A 231 11.65 30.24 -7.65
N HIS A 232 11.09 29.76 -8.76
CA HIS A 232 10.17 30.53 -9.58
C HIS A 232 8.96 31.07 -8.79
N HIS A 233 8.48 30.38 -7.75
CA HIS A 233 7.41 30.84 -6.86
C HIS A 233 7.74 32.18 -6.16
N PHE A 234 9.00 32.43 -5.86
CA PHE A 234 9.45 33.71 -5.28
C PHE A 234 9.46 34.85 -6.30
N VAL A 235 9.57 34.53 -7.58
CA VAL A 235 9.50 35.52 -8.66
C VAL A 235 8.05 35.83 -8.97
N TYR A 236 7.22 34.81 -9.19
CA TYR A 236 5.85 35.04 -9.68
C TYR A 236 4.84 35.30 -8.56
N GLY A 237 4.97 34.64 -7.41
CA GLY A 237 4.00 34.71 -6.30
C GLY A 237 3.70 36.13 -5.83
N PRO A 238 4.72 36.98 -5.56
CA PRO A 238 4.53 38.37 -5.17
C PRO A 238 3.81 39.23 -6.21
N PHE A 239 3.84 38.88 -7.50
CA PHE A 239 3.14 39.62 -8.56
C PHE A 239 1.70 39.12 -8.75
N ILE A 240 1.50 37.80 -8.70
CA ILE A 240 0.20 37.18 -8.99
C ILE A 240 -0.73 37.23 -7.77
N PHE A 241 -0.20 36.98 -6.58
CA PHE A 241 -0.96 36.90 -5.33
C PHE A 241 -0.57 37.97 -4.30
N GLY A 242 0.59 38.60 -4.47
CA GLY A 242 1.11 39.61 -3.56
C GLY A 242 0.96 41.03 -4.10
N PRO A 243 1.23 42.05 -3.27
CA PRO A 243 1.02 43.44 -3.61
C PRO A 243 2.17 44.03 -4.45
N ALA A 244 2.94 43.24 -5.20
CA ALA A 244 4.10 43.78 -5.91
C ALA A 244 3.65 44.82 -6.95
N VAL A 245 2.73 44.49 -7.84
CA VAL A 245 2.32 45.43 -8.91
C VAL A 245 0.98 46.10 -8.64
N VAL A 246 0.08 45.41 -7.96
CA VAL A 246 -1.24 45.92 -7.57
C VAL A 246 -1.66 45.35 -6.22
N GLU A 247 -2.47 46.08 -5.46
CA GLU A 247 -2.97 45.63 -4.17
C GLU A 247 -3.73 44.30 -4.32
N GLY A 248 -3.42 43.31 -3.47
CA GLY A 248 -3.98 41.96 -3.53
C GLY A 248 -3.48 41.07 -4.68
N GLY A 249 -2.59 41.56 -5.55
CA GLY A 249 -2.01 40.82 -6.66
C GLY A 249 -2.87 40.75 -7.91
N ILE A 250 -2.23 40.45 -9.06
CA ILE A 250 -2.88 40.47 -10.39
C ILE A 250 -4.12 39.58 -10.42
N GLN A 251 -4.09 38.40 -9.81
CA GLN A 251 -5.19 37.44 -9.91
C GLN A 251 -6.49 37.97 -9.27
N VAL A 252 -6.39 38.55 -8.07
CA VAL A 252 -7.54 39.11 -7.37
C VAL A 252 -7.98 40.41 -8.04
N TYR A 253 -7.02 41.28 -8.35
CA TYR A 253 -7.31 42.57 -8.99
C TYR A 253 -8.02 42.40 -10.32
N TRP A 254 -7.56 41.49 -11.18
CA TRP A 254 -8.17 41.20 -12.48
C TRP A 254 -9.62 40.70 -12.32
N ALA A 255 -9.87 39.78 -11.39
CA ALA A 255 -11.20 39.25 -11.15
C ALA A 255 -12.18 40.34 -10.67
N GLN A 256 -11.73 41.22 -9.76
CA GLN A 256 -12.55 42.32 -9.22
C GLN A 256 -12.88 43.38 -10.28
N HIS A 257 -11.98 43.62 -11.23
CA HIS A 257 -12.14 44.64 -12.27
C HIS A 257 -12.61 44.08 -13.61
N LEU A 258 -12.92 42.77 -13.69
CA LEU A 258 -13.25 42.07 -14.93
C LEU A 258 -14.42 42.71 -15.68
N GLN A 259 -15.46 43.15 -14.97
CA GLN A 259 -16.62 43.82 -15.56
C GLN A 259 -16.30 45.21 -16.09
N ALA A 260 -15.45 45.97 -15.39
CA ALA A 260 -15.04 47.30 -15.82
C ALA A 260 -14.17 47.23 -17.09
N PHE A 261 -13.22 46.29 -17.11
CA PHE A 261 -12.37 46.04 -18.28
C PHE A 261 -13.16 45.58 -19.51
N SER A 262 -14.13 44.69 -19.34
CA SER A 262 -14.93 44.18 -20.45
C SER A 262 -15.82 45.25 -21.09
N GLN A 263 -16.31 46.21 -20.31
CA GLN A 263 -17.19 47.28 -20.78
C GLN A 263 -16.43 48.48 -21.40
N SER A 264 -15.14 48.64 -21.11
CA SER A 264 -14.33 49.71 -21.67
C SER A 264 -13.98 49.50 -23.13
N THR A 265 -13.91 50.57 -23.91
CA THR A 265 -13.41 50.59 -25.30
C THR A 265 -11.94 51.05 -25.40
N GLU A 266 -11.36 51.48 -24.28
CA GLU A 266 -9.94 51.82 -24.19
C GLU A 266 -9.07 50.56 -24.23
N ALA A 267 -7.89 50.63 -24.83
CA ALA A 267 -6.99 49.47 -24.93
C ALA A 267 -6.65 48.91 -23.54
N LEU A 268 -6.80 47.59 -23.35
CA LEU A 268 -6.52 46.92 -22.07
C LEU A 268 -5.12 47.21 -21.53
N LYS A 269 -4.12 47.36 -22.40
CA LYS A 269 -2.74 47.70 -21.99
C LYS A 269 -2.63 49.09 -21.35
N THR A 270 -3.51 50.02 -21.70
CA THR A 270 -3.58 51.33 -21.04
C THR A 270 -4.29 51.22 -19.70
N LEU A 271 -5.35 50.41 -19.62
CA LEU A 271 -6.12 50.19 -18.40
C LEU A 271 -5.38 49.36 -17.34
N PHE A 272 -4.58 48.37 -17.78
CA PHE A 272 -3.91 47.42 -16.90
C PHE A 272 -2.57 46.92 -17.49
N PRO A 273 -1.54 47.78 -17.57
CA PRO A 273 -0.22 47.41 -18.08
C PRO A 273 0.47 46.31 -17.25
N GLU A 274 0.14 46.18 -15.97
CA GLU A 274 0.65 45.16 -15.05
C GLU A 274 0.25 43.74 -15.47
N GLY A 275 -0.84 43.58 -16.23
CA GLY A 275 -1.27 42.31 -16.81
C GLY A 275 -0.23 41.67 -17.75
N GLY A 276 0.83 42.39 -18.14
CA GLY A 276 1.98 41.81 -18.83
C GLY A 276 2.73 40.75 -18.03
N PHE A 277 2.80 40.86 -16.70
CA PHE A 277 3.47 39.87 -15.84
C PHE A 277 2.67 38.56 -15.71
N ALA A 278 1.37 38.59 -16.00
CA ALA A 278 0.52 37.41 -16.02
C ALA A 278 0.45 36.73 -17.40
N LEU A 279 1.38 37.00 -18.32
CA LEU A 279 1.42 36.33 -19.64
C LEU A 279 2.21 35.02 -19.67
N HIS A 280 2.76 34.58 -18.55
CA HIS A 280 3.65 33.42 -18.49
C HIS A 280 2.95 32.10 -18.88
N GLY A 281 1.61 31.98 -18.83
CA GLY A 281 0.86 30.80 -19.28
C GLY A 281 0.85 30.63 -20.80
N ASN A 282 1.20 31.65 -21.60
CA ASN A 282 1.24 31.53 -23.05
C ASN A 282 2.22 30.45 -23.53
N SER A 283 3.37 30.27 -22.87
CA SER A 283 4.32 29.19 -23.21
C SER A 283 3.79 27.81 -22.88
N LYS A 284 2.87 27.72 -21.92
CA LYS A 284 2.20 26.48 -21.52
C LYS A 284 1.16 26.05 -22.55
N VAL A 285 0.50 27.00 -23.21
CA VAL A 285 -0.50 26.73 -24.26
C VAL A 285 0.15 26.58 -25.64
N PHE A 286 0.96 27.54 -26.07
CA PHE A 286 1.50 27.56 -27.44
C PHE A 286 2.86 26.88 -27.55
N GLY A 287 3.74 27.09 -26.57
CA GLY A 287 5.10 26.54 -26.56
C GLY A 287 5.12 25.03 -26.38
N SER A 288 4.29 24.50 -25.48
CA SER A 288 4.15 23.06 -25.22
C SER A 288 3.84 22.26 -26.49
N VAL A 289 2.96 22.76 -27.35
CA VAL A 289 2.61 22.13 -28.64
C VAL A 289 3.83 22.05 -29.55
N GLY A 290 4.58 23.15 -29.68
CA GLY A 290 5.77 23.20 -30.53
C GLY A 290 6.87 22.24 -30.04
N ILE A 291 7.06 22.17 -28.73
CA ILE A 291 7.99 21.24 -28.07
C ILE A 291 7.56 19.79 -28.33
N ALA A 292 6.30 19.46 -28.05
CA ALA A 292 5.78 18.11 -28.23
C ALA A 292 5.90 17.64 -29.69
N LEU A 293 5.56 18.51 -30.65
CA LEU A 293 5.76 18.21 -32.06
C LEU A 293 7.25 17.96 -32.38
N ALA A 294 8.16 18.79 -31.86
CA ALA A 294 9.59 18.59 -32.11
C ALA A 294 10.11 17.26 -31.53
N LEU A 295 9.68 16.90 -30.31
CA LEU A 295 10.03 15.63 -29.68
C LEU A 295 9.46 14.45 -30.47
N TYR A 296 8.20 14.51 -30.89
CA TYR A 296 7.56 13.47 -31.69
C TYR A 296 8.25 13.26 -33.05
N PHE A 297 8.52 14.34 -33.80
CA PHE A 297 9.11 14.24 -35.13
C PHE A 297 10.61 13.93 -35.13
N THR A 298 11.29 14.13 -34.00
CA THR A 298 12.69 13.73 -33.85
C THR A 298 12.86 12.33 -33.28
N ALA A 299 11.82 11.71 -32.70
CA ALA A 299 11.84 10.32 -32.26
C ALA A 299 11.98 9.33 -33.43
N ALA A 300 12.66 8.21 -33.16
CA ALA A 300 12.81 7.09 -34.08
C ALA A 300 11.42 6.55 -34.49
N PRO A 301 11.20 6.19 -35.77
CA PRO A 301 9.89 5.76 -36.28
C PRO A 301 9.19 4.70 -35.42
N GLU A 302 9.94 3.70 -34.96
CA GLU A 302 9.50 2.58 -34.11
C GLU A 302 9.05 2.99 -32.69
N ASN A 303 9.44 4.19 -32.23
CA ASN A 303 9.10 4.71 -30.92
C ASN A 303 8.03 5.81 -30.96
N ARG A 304 7.63 6.29 -32.15
CA ARG A 304 6.68 7.42 -32.30
C ARG A 304 5.33 7.17 -31.64
N VAL A 305 4.79 5.95 -31.73
CA VAL A 305 3.51 5.61 -31.08
C VAL A 305 3.63 5.71 -29.55
N LYS A 306 4.74 5.23 -28.99
CA LYS A 306 5.00 5.30 -27.54
C LYS A 306 5.23 6.73 -27.08
N VAL A 307 6.02 7.49 -27.83
CA VAL A 307 6.30 8.91 -27.56
C VAL A 307 5.01 9.72 -27.66
N ALA A 308 4.14 9.46 -28.64
CA ALA A 308 2.82 10.08 -28.72
C ALA A 308 1.95 9.76 -27.49
N GLY A 309 1.95 8.52 -27.01
CA GLY A 309 1.24 8.12 -25.79
C GLY A 309 1.68 8.88 -24.54
N LEU A 310 2.93 9.35 -24.48
CA LEU A 310 3.45 10.21 -23.41
C LEU A 310 3.14 11.69 -23.67
N LEU A 311 3.43 12.18 -24.88
CA LEU A 311 3.38 13.60 -25.21
C LEU A 311 1.95 14.13 -25.32
N ILE A 312 0.99 13.35 -25.84
CA ILE A 312 -0.38 13.81 -26.04
C ILE A 312 -1.03 14.17 -24.69
N PRO A 313 -1.08 13.27 -23.68
CA PRO A 313 -1.65 13.63 -22.38
C PRO A 313 -0.90 14.78 -21.71
N ALA A 314 0.45 14.76 -21.73
CA ALA A 314 1.25 15.81 -21.10
C ALA A 314 1.03 17.19 -21.75
N THR A 315 0.89 17.25 -23.08
CA THR A 315 0.62 18.49 -23.81
C THR A 315 -0.80 18.97 -23.59
N LEU A 316 -1.79 18.06 -23.58
CA LEU A 316 -3.18 18.43 -23.27
C LEU A 316 -3.31 18.99 -21.85
N THR A 317 -2.65 18.39 -20.87
CA THR A 317 -2.62 18.91 -19.50
C THR A 317 -1.98 20.30 -19.44
N ALA A 318 -0.84 20.49 -20.12
CA ALA A 318 -0.19 21.80 -20.22
C ALA A 318 -1.08 22.86 -20.86
N MET A 319 -1.73 22.54 -21.98
CA MET A 319 -2.56 23.48 -22.73
C MET A 319 -3.87 23.80 -22.02
N LEU A 320 -4.60 22.79 -21.57
CA LEU A 320 -5.95 22.96 -21.05
C LEU A 320 -5.92 23.54 -19.64
N VAL A 321 -4.95 23.12 -18.83
CA VAL A 321 -4.93 23.38 -17.38
C VAL A 321 -3.79 24.32 -16.99
N GLY A 322 -2.69 24.33 -17.74
CA GLY A 322 -1.52 25.15 -17.39
C GLY A 322 -0.52 24.47 -16.46
N ILE A 323 -0.56 23.13 -16.39
CA ILE A 323 0.40 22.30 -15.64
C ILE A 323 1.38 21.70 -16.64
N THR A 324 2.60 22.22 -16.69
CA THR A 324 3.61 21.91 -17.73
C THR A 324 4.64 20.89 -17.32
N GLU A 325 4.78 20.61 -16.03
CA GLU A 325 5.78 19.74 -15.44
C GLU A 325 5.82 18.35 -16.08
N PRO A 326 4.68 17.67 -16.37
CA PRO A 326 4.68 16.39 -17.07
C PRO A 326 5.36 16.42 -18.44
N LEU A 327 5.32 17.55 -19.16
CA LEU A 327 5.95 17.72 -20.47
C LEU A 327 7.38 18.25 -20.33
N GLU A 328 7.59 19.32 -19.55
CA GLU A 328 8.88 19.98 -19.40
C GLU A 328 9.94 19.04 -18.81
N PHE A 329 9.54 18.17 -17.88
CA PHE A 329 10.46 17.22 -17.26
C PHE A 329 10.89 16.08 -18.19
N THR A 330 10.22 15.89 -19.33
CA THR A 330 10.65 14.92 -20.35
C THR A 330 11.95 15.32 -21.05
N PHE A 331 12.33 16.60 -21.02
CA PHE A 331 13.56 17.09 -21.65
C PHE A 331 14.45 17.91 -20.72
N LEU A 332 13.91 18.50 -19.64
CA LEU A 332 14.66 19.31 -18.67
C LEU A 332 15.91 18.58 -18.15
N PHE A 333 15.76 17.36 -17.65
CA PHE A 333 16.85 16.60 -17.05
C PHE A 333 17.74 15.87 -18.06
N ILE A 334 17.25 15.74 -19.31
CA ILE A 334 17.99 15.14 -20.41
C ILE A 334 18.90 16.17 -21.08
N SER A 335 18.40 17.40 -21.26
CA SER A 335 19.11 18.51 -21.87
C SER A 335 18.70 19.83 -21.20
N PRO A 336 19.43 20.27 -20.16
CA PRO A 336 19.24 21.59 -19.56
C PRO A 336 19.32 22.73 -20.58
N LEU A 337 20.04 22.54 -21.68
CA LEU A 337 20.10 23.48 -22.81
C LEU A 337 18.73 23.70 -23.46
N LEU A 338 17.97 22.63 -23.72
CA LEU A 338 16.64 22.77 -24.32
C LEU A 338 15.69 23.52 -23.39
N PHE A 339 15.86 23.34 -22.08
CA PHE A 339 15.08 24.07 -21.08
C PHE A 339 15.49 25.56 -20.98
N ALA A 340 16.78 25.88 -21.09
CA ALA A 340 17.21 27.26 -21.17
C ALA A 340 16.65 27.95 -22.42
N VAL A 341 16.64 27.26 -23.56
CA VAL A 341 16.04 27.76 -24.81
C VAL A 341 14.53 27.94 -24.66
N HIS A 342 13.84 27.01 -24.00
CA HIS A 342 12.43 27.16 -23.64
C HIS A 342 12.18 28.44 -22.84
N ALA A 343 12.93 28.68 -21.77
CA ALA A 343 12.79 29.88 -20.95
C ALA A 343 12.97 31.18 -21.77
N VAL A 344 13.96 31.22 -22.67
CA VAL A 344 14.18 32.37 -23.57
C VAL A 344 13.01 32.56 -24.53
N LEU A 345 12.54 31.49 -25.16
CA LEU A 345 11.43 31.56 -26.12
C LEU A 345 10.11 31.95 -25.42
N ALA A 346 9.87 31.46 -24.21
CA ALA A 346 8.71 31.81 -23.40
C ALA A 346 8.70 33.30 -23.05
N ALA A 347 9.82 33.81 -22.52
CA ALA A 347 9.99 35.23 -22.20
C ALA A 347 9.81 36.12 -23.44
N THR A 348 10.42 35.72 -24.56
CA THR A 348 10.35 36.48 -25.80
C THR A 348 8.93 36.50 -26.36
N MET A 349 8.23 35.36 -26.37
CA MET A 349 6.85 35.28 -26.85
C MET A 349 5.93 36.20 -26.07
N ALA A 350 5.95 36.09 -24.74
CA ALA A 350 5.08 36.88 -23.90
C ALA A 350 5.41 38.37 -23.95
N THR A 351 6.69 38.73 -24.12
CA THR A 351 7.10 40.13 -24.30
C THR A 351 6.64 40.68 -25.66
N VAL A 352 6.71 39.90 -26.74
CA VAL A 352 6.16 40.29 -28.05
C VAL A 352 4.66 40.49 -27.95
N MET A 353 3.94 39.56 -27.31
CA MET A 353 2.51 39.70 -27.04
C MET A 353 2.21 40.99 -26.25
N TYR A 354 2.97 41.26 -25.18
CA TYR A 354 2.84 42.46 -24.37
C TYR A 354 3.09 43.74 -25.18
N ILE A 355 4.13 43.78 -26.02
CA ILE A 355 4.42 44.93 -26.89
C ILE A 355 3.25 45.17 -27.84
N CYS A 356 2.68 44.12 -28.42
CA CYS A 356 1.53 44.16 -29.32
C CYS A 356 0.18 44.40 -28.61
N GLY A 357 0.16 44.69 -27.31
CA GLY A 357 -1.05 45.11 -26.60
C GLY A 357 -1.79 44.01 -25.83
N VAL A 358 -1.26 42.79 -25.77
CA VAL A 358 -1.85 41.69 -24.99
C VAL A 358 -1.50 41.88 -23.50
N VAL A 359 -2.51 42.02 -22.66
CA VAL A 359 -2.40 42.03 -21.19
C VAL A 359 -3.61 41.32 -20.58
N GLY A 360 -3.43 40.63 -19.46
CA GLY A 360 -4.55 40.00 -18.77
C GLY A 360 -4.07 38.88 -17.86
N ASN A 361 -4.99 38.18 -17.21
CA ASN A 361 -4.64 37.08 -16.32
C ASN A 361 -4.47 35.77 -17.11
N PHE A 362 -3.30 35.55 -17.71
CA PHE A 362 -2.99 34.39 -18.57
C PHE A 362 -1.88 33.50 -17.99
N GLY A 363 -1.86 33.27 -16.68
CA GLY A 363 -0.85 32.43 -16.00
C GLY A 363 -1.13 30.92 -16.09
N GLY A 364 -2.39 30.55 -16.25
CA GLY A 364 -2.91 29.18 -16.32
C GLY A 364 -3.11 28.66 -17.75
N GLY A 365 -3.93 27.62 -17.88
CA GLY A 365 -4.29 27.01 -19.17
C GLY A 365 -5.53 27.59 -19.82
N LEU A 366 -5.94 26.98 -20.93
CA LEU A 366 -7.08 27.41 -21.73
C LEU A 366 -8.40 27.43 -20.94
N LEU A 367 -8.67 26.36 -20.19
CA LEU A 367 -9.93 26.18 -19.45
C LEU A 367 -9.94 26.87 -18.09
N ASP A 368 -8.77 27.16 -17.54
CA ASP A 368 -8.62 27.81 -16.23
C ASP A 368 -8.70 29.34 -16.36
N GLN A 369 -7.89 29.93 -17.26
CA GLN A 369 -7.68 31.37 -17.28
C GLN A 369 -7.93 32.02 -18.65
N PHE A 370 -7.54 31.40 -19.77
CA PHE A 370 -7.65 32.08 -21.08
C PHE A 370 -9.11 32.27 -21.47
N LEU A 371 -9.92 31.21 -21.48
CA LEU A 371 -11.31 31.29 -21.90
C LEU A 371 -12.18 32.05 -20.88
N PRO A 372 -12.27 31.61 -19.61
CA PRO A 372 -13.27 32.14 -18.69
C PRO A 372 -12.91 33.51 -18.12
N GLN A 373 -11.62 33.84 -17.98
CA GLN A 373 -11.19 35.10 -17.34
C GLN A 373 -10.73 36.15 -18.36
N ASN A 374 -10.55 35.80 -19.63
CA ASN A 374 -10.07 36.75 -20.63
C ASN A 374 -10.89 36.70 -21.93
N TRP A 375 -10.72 35.68 -22.77
CA TRP A 375 -11.26 35.69 -24.14
C TRP A 375 -12.77 35.88 -24.20
N ILE A 376 -13.53 35.15 -23.38
CA ILE A 376 -15.00 35.23 -23.41
C ILE A 376 -15.49 36.56 -22.82
N PRO A 377 -15.10 36.98 -21.59
CA PRO A 377 -15.52 38.27 -21.05
C PRO A 377 -15.08 39.47 -21.89
N MET A 378 -13.90 39.40 -22.52
CA MET A 378 -13.31 40.52 -23.26
C MET A 378 -13.67 40.55 -24.74
N PHE A 379 -14.41 39.54 -25.24
CA PHE A 379 -14.64 39.37 -26.68
C PHE A 379 -15.28 40.60 -27.33
N HIS A 380 -16.28 41.21 -26.68
CA HIS A 380 -17.07 42.28 -27.29
C HIS A 380 -16.23 43.53 -27.63
N ASN A 381 -15.39 43.99 -26.70
CA ASN A 381 -14.63 45.24 -26.87
C ASN A 381 -13.14 45.04 -27.16
N HIS A 382 -12.59 43.84 -26.91
CA HIS A 382 -11.14 43.58 -27.02
C HIS A 382 -10.80 42.33 -27.86
N ALA A 383 -11.67 41.89 -28.78
CA ALA A 383 -11.40 40.73 -29.65
C ALA A 383 -10.06 40.82 -30.42
N SER A 384 -9.62 42.02 -30.79
CA SER A 384 -8.34 42.25 -31.48
C SER A 384 -7.15 41.70 -30.69
N MET A 385 -7.16 41.84 -29.36
CA MET A 385 -6.12 41.34 -28.47
C MET A 385 -6.06 39.80 -28.47
N MET A 386 -7.23 39.14 -28.48
CA MET A 386 -7.31 37.68 -28.59
C MET A 386 -6.70 37.18 -29.91
N PHE A 387 -7.03 37.81 -31.04
CA PHE A 387 -6.48 37.41 -32.34
C PHE A 387 -4.98 37.66 -32.43
N ILE A 388 -4.48 38.77 -31.86
CA ILE A 388 -3.04 39.04 -31.75
C ILE A 388 -2.36 37.94 -30.92
N GLN A 389 -2.92 37.58 -29.76
CA GLN A 389 -2.38 36.53 -28.90
C GLN A 389 -2.33 35.18 -29.62
N ILE A 390 -3.40 34.76 -30.30
CA ILE A 390 -3.44 33.51 -31.06
C ILE A 390 -2.42 33.55 -32.21
N GLY A 391 -2.36 34.65 -32.96
CA GLY A 391 -1.44 34.81 -34.08
C GLY A 391 0.02 34.71 -33.65
N VAL A 392 0.43 35.49 -32.64
CA VAL A 392 1.79 35.43 -32.08
C VAL A 392 2.06 34.05 -31.48
N GLY A 393 1.09 33.47 -30.75
CA GLY A 393 1.21 32.15 -30.14
C GLY A 393 1.49 31.06 -31.17
N VAL A 394 0.72 30.98 -32.25
CA VAL A 394 0.91 29.99 -33.34
C VAL A 394 2.25 30.21 -34.06
N CYS A 395 2.67 31.46 -34.30
CA CYS A 395 3.99 31.75 -34.84
C CYS A 395 5.11 31.21 -33.94
N PHE A 396 4.98 31.38 -32.62
CA PHE A 396 5.91 30.81 -31.66
C PHE A 396 5.82 29.29 -31.57
N THR A 397 4.64 28.66 -31.70
CA THR A 397 4.53 27.19 -31.81
C THR A 397 5.40 26.67 -32.95
N ALA A 398 5.36 27.32 -34.12
CA ALA A 398 6.23 26.97 -35.25
C ALA A 398 7.72 27.22 -34.94
N LEU A 399 8.04 28.33 -34.28
CA LEU A 399 9.42 28.67 -33.87
C LEU A 399 9.99 27.64 -32.89
N TYR A 400 9.22 27.28 -31.86
CA TYR A 400 9.54 26.21 -30.91
C TYR A 400 9.83 24.91 -31.66
N PHE A 401 8.94 24.51 -32.57
CA PHE A 401 9.12 23.30 -33.37
C PHE A 401 10.45 23.31 -34.14
N VAL A 402 10.72 24.38 -34.89
CA VAL A 402 11.93 24.49 -35.72
C VAL A 402 13.20 24.51 -34.86
N ILE A 403 13.24 25.33 -33.80
CA ILE A 403 14.42 25.47 -32.95
C ILE A 403 14.70 24.18 -32.19
N PHE A 404 13.70 23.60 -31.52
CA PHE A 404 13.87 22.34 -30.79
C PHE A 404 14.31 21.24 -31.74
N ARG A 405 13.60 21.04 -32.86
CA ARG A 405 13.96 20.02 -33.83
C ARG A 405 15.40 20.18 -34.32
N THR A 406 15.81 21.41 -34.63
CA THR A 406 17.16 21.72 -35.10
C THR A 406 18.20 21.42 -34.01
N LEU A 407 18.02 21.87 -32.79
CA LEU A 407 18.96 21.62 -31.69
C LEU A 407 19.07 20.13 -31.37
N ILE A 408 17.95 19.41 -31.30
CA ILE A 408 17.93 17.99 -31.02
C ILE A 408 18.67 17.23 -32.13
N LEU A 409 18.44 17.54 -33.41
CA LEU A 409 19.13 16.88 -34.53
C LEU A 409 20.62 17.26 -34.61
N ARG A 410 20.95 18.55 -34.52
CA ARG A 410 22.31 19.04 -34.76
C ARG A 410 23.28 18.73 -33.63
N LEU A 411 22.81 18.73 -32.39
CA LEU A 411 23.61 18.38 -31.20
C LEU A 411 23.45 16.91 -30.79
N ASN A 412 22.70 16.13 -31.58
CA ASN A 412 22.36 14.74 -31.30
C ASN A 412 21.86 14.51 -29.85
N LEU A 413 20.92 15.34 -29.41
CA LEU A 413 20.38 15.27 -28.06
C LEU A 413 19.49 14.03 -27.91
N LYS A 414 19.67 13.31 -26.81
CA LYS A 414 19.01 12.03 -26.51
C LYS A 414 17.59 12.21 -25.96
N THR A 415 16.75 12.98 -26.66
CA THR A 415 15.35 13.21 -26.25
C THR A 415 14.52 11.93 -26.33
N PRO A 416 13.36 11.87 -25.64
CA PRO A 416 12.51 10.67 -25.61
C PRO A 416 12.25 10.10 -27.01
N GLY A 417 12.58 8.82 -27.20
CA GLY A 417 12.40 8.09 -28.45
C GLY A 417 13.55 8.17 -29.46
N ARG A 418 14.67 8.85 -29.19
CA ARG A 418 15.83 8.97 -30.11
C ARG A 418 16.96 7.96 -29.92
N GLU A 419 16.99 7.21 -28.83
CA GLU A 419 17.88 6.07 -28.63
C GLU A 419 17.09 4.83 -28.20
N GLU A 420 17.73 3.66 -28.22
CA GLU A 420 17.30 2.43 -27.53
C GLU A 420 17.22 2.58 -25.99
N SER A 421 17.36 3.81 -25.49
CA SER A 421 17.09 4.20 -24.10
C SER A 421 15.57 4.16 -23.85
N GLU A 422 15.17 3.08 -23.18
CA GLU A 422 13.82 2.76 -22.73
C GLU A 422 13.13 3.92 -21.98
N ILE A 423 12.14 4.52 -22.63
CA ILE A 423 10.90 4.93 -21.96
C ILE A 423 9.81 4.08 -22.61
N LYS A 424 9.45 2.97 -21.95
CA LYS A 424 8.38 2.08 -22.41
C LYS A 424 7.20 2.19 -21.44
N LEU A 425 6.21 2.99 -21.83
CA LEU A 425 4.87 2.93 -21.28
C LEU A 425 4.04 2.05 -22.21
N TYR A 426 3.40 1.02 -21.66
CA TYR A 426 2.61 0.06 -22.41
C TYR A 426 1.26 0.68 -22.78
N SER A 427 0.90 0.61 -24.06
CA SER A 427 -0.42 1.00 -24.54
C SER A 427 -1.44 -0.13 -24.32
N LYS A 428 -2.74 0.21 -24.35
CA LYS A 428 -3.85 -0.77 -24.31
C LYS A 428 -3.77 -1.79 -25.46
N ALA A 429 -3.17 -1.40 -26.59
CA ALA A 429 -2.90 -2.29 -27.72
C ALA A 429 -1.70 -3.23 -27.46
N ASP A 430 -0.68 -2.79 -26.72
CA ASP A 430 0.44 -3.65 -26.27
C ASP A 430 -0.03 -4.72 -25.27
N TYR A 431 -1.03 -4.39 -24.45
CA TYR A 431 -1.71 -5.33 -23.55
C TYR A 431 -2.55 -6.38 -24.31
N GLN A 432 -3.20 -5.99 -25.41
CA GLN A 432 -3.99 -6.91 -26.23
C GLN A 432 -3.13 -7.79 -27.16
N ALA A 433 -2.04 -7.25 -27.71
CA ALA A 433 -1.10 -8.01 -28.54
C ALA A 433 -0.37 -9.12 -27.75
N ALA A 434 -0.15 -8.93 -26.45
CA ALA A 434 0.41 -9.95 -25.55
C ALA A 434 -0.56 -11.10 -25.22
N ARG A 435 -1.88 -10.91 -25.42
CA ARG A 435 -2.90 -11.98 -25.32
C ARG A 435 -3.19 -12.69 -26.64
N GLY A 436 -2.80 -12.11 -27.78
CA GLY A 436 -3.08 -12.65 -29.11
C GLY A 436 -2.08 -13.70 -29.63
N LYS A 437 -1.02 -14.02 -28.87
CA LYS A 437 -0.02 -15.05 -29.25
C LYS A 437 0.35 -15.94 -28.07
N THR A 438 -0.59 -16.74 -27.60
CA THR A 438 -0.29 -18.06 -27.04
C THR A 438 -1.56 -18.92 -27.12
N SER A 439 -1.75 -19.53 -28.28
CA SER A 439 -2.42 -20.81 -28.37
C SER A 439 -1.61 -21.86 -27.60
N ALA A 440 -2.31 -22.57 -26.71
CA ALA A 440 -2.09 -23.93 -26.22
C ALA A 440 -0.70 -24.38 -25.70
N ALA A 441 -0.74 -24.91 -24.47
CA ALA A 441 0.12 -25.93 -23.86
C ALA A 441 1.57 -25.58 -23.44
N GLY A 442 1.82 -25.65 -22.12
CA GLY A 442 3.13 -25.93 -21.50
C GLY A 442 4.02 -24.74 -21.16
N ALA A 443 3.88 -24.15 -19.95
CA ALA A 443 4.89 -23.21 -19.42
C ALA A 443 4.78 -23.01 -17.89
N ALA A 444 5.10 -24.03 -17.11
CA ALA A 444 5.29 -23.89 -15.66
C ALA A 444 6.76 -24.06 -15.21
N ASP A 445 7.71 -24.32 -16.12
CA ASP A 445 9.07 -24.76 -15.73
C ASP A 445 10.23 -23.83 -16.20
N THR A 446 9.94 -22.65 -16.78
CA THR A 446 10.96 -21.85 -17.49
C THR A 446 11.64 -20.73 -16.70
N LYS A 447 11.13 -20.31 -15.52
CA LYS A 447 11.71 -19.17 -14.78
C LYS A 447 12.96 -19.52 -13.96
N LEU A 448 13.03 -20.71 -13.37
CA LEU A 448 14.24 -21.22 -12.70
C LEU A 448 15.35 -21.55 -13.71
N GLY A 449 14.98 -22.09 -14.88
CA GLY A 449 15.93 -22.39 -15.96
C GLY A 449 16.60 -21.17 -16.59
N GLN A 450 15.89 -20.05 -16.72
CA GLN A 450 16.45 -18.80 -17.28
C GLN A 450 17.53 -18.17 -16.39
N ALA A 451 17.29 -18.09 -15.08
CA ALA A 451 18.25 -17.50 -14.15
C ALA A 451 19.52 -18.35 -14.01
N ALA A 452 19.36 -19.68 -13.91
CA ALA A 452 20.49 -20.62 -13.89
C ALA A 452 21.27 -20.59 -15.22
N GLY A 453 20.55 -20.51 -16.35
CA GLY A 453 21.14 -20.37 -17.68
C GLY A 453 21.96 -19.09 -17.83
N PHE A 454 21.46 -17.94 -17.37
CA PHE A 454 22.23 -16.70 -17.40
C PHE A 454 23.46 -16.75 -16.50
N LEU A 455 23.34 -17.34 -15.30
CA LEU A 455 24.49 -17.50 -14.40
C LEU A 455 25.60 -18.34 -15.05
N GLN A 456 25.23 -19.41 -15.74
CA GLN A 456 26.19 -20.26 -16.46
C GLN A 456 26.77 -19.55 -17.70
N ALA A 457 25.95 -18.82 -18.44
CA ALA A 457 26.38 -18.02 -19.59
C ALA A 457 27.31 -16.86 -19.18
N LEU A 458 27.25 -16.40 -17.93
CA LEU A 458 28.15 -15.39 -17.36
C LEU A 458 29.49 -15.95 -16.87
N GLY A 459 29.72 -17.27 -16.96
CA GLY A 459 30.93 -17.93 -16.46
C GLY A 459 30.84 -18.36 -14.99
N GLY A 460 29.63 -18.44 -14.43
CA GLY A 460 29.37 -18.88 -13.06
C GLY A 460 29.39 -17.77 -12.01
N ALA A 461 28.92 -18.08 -10.79
CA ALA A 461 28.82 -17.10 -9.70
C ALA A 461 30.17 -16.48 -9.31
N GLY A 462 31.26 -17.25 -9.37
CA GLY A 462 32.62 -16.77 -9.07
C GLY A 462 33.18 -15.76 -10.07
N ASN A 463 32.54 -15.59 -11.24
CA ASN A 463 32.93 -14.58 -12.22
C ASN A 463 32.20 -13.24 -12.03
N ILE A 464 31.24 -13.16 -11.11
CA ILE A 464 30.42 -11.96 -10.86
C ILE A 464 31.03 -11.14 -9.72
N GLU A 465 31.52 -9.94 -10.05
CA GLU A 465 32.03 -8.98 -9.06
C GLU A 465 30.90 -8.21 -8.38
N SER A 466 29.91 -7.76 -9.15
CA SER A 466 28.70 -7.14 -8.60
C SER A 466 27.50 -7.28 -9.54
N ILE A 467 26.30 -7.40 -8.96
CA ILE A 467 25.04 -7.49 -9.69
C ILE A 467 24.07 -6.41 -9.20
N ASN A 468 23.45 -5.72 -10.14
CA ASN A 468 22.44 -4.70 -9.88
C ASN A 468 21.32 -4.85 -10.90
N ASN A 469 20.09 -4.44 -10.59
CA ASN A 469 18.97 -4.57 -11.50
C ASN A 469 18.18 -3.27 -11.65
N CYS A 470 17.57 -3.10 -12.82
CA CYS A 470 16.45 -2.18 -13.04
C CYS A 470 15.25 -3.00 -13.52
N ALA A 471 14.08 -2.36 -13.68
CA ALA A 471 12.81 -3.03 -13.99
C ALA A 471 12.86 -4.04 -15.16
N THR A 472 13.79 -3.87 -16.09
CA THR A 472 13.88 -4.65 -17.34
C THR A 472 15.23 -5.34 -17.58
N ARG A 473 16.27 -5.05 -16.78
CA ARG A 473 17.67 -5.44 -17.08
C ARG A 473 18.46 -5.84 -15.83
N LEU A 474 19.33 -6.82 -16.00
CA LEU A 474 20.41 -7.17 -15.08
C LEU A 474 21.70 -6.46 -15.53
N ARG A 475 22.33 -5.71 -14.64
CA ARG A 475 23.63 -5.04 -14.84
C ARG A 475 24.66 -5.76 -13.99
N ILE A 476 25.62 -6.40 -14.64
CA ILE A 476 26.57 -7.30 -13.99
C ILE A 476 27.98 -6.80 -14.31
N ALA A 477 28.78 -6.55 -13.28
CA ALA A 477 30.22 -6.38 -13.42
C ALA A 477 30.88 -7.74 -13.20
N LEU A 478 31.77 -8.12 -14.11
CA LEU A 478 32.45 -9.41 -14.10
C LEU A 478 33.93 -9.24 -13.74
N VAL A 479 34.50 -10.29 -13.13
CA VAL A 479 35.94 -10.37 -12.89
C VAL A 479 36.67 -10.54 -14.23
N ASP A 480 36.14 -11.39 -15.12
CA ASP A 480 36.71 -11.66 -16.43
C ASP A 480 35.62 -11.82 -17.51
N MET A 481 35.58 -10.88 -18.46
CA MET A 481 34.61 -10.90 -19.56
C MET A 481 34.84 -12.06 -20.54
N ALA A 482 36.06 -12.62 -20.64
CA ALA A 482 36.38 -13.70 -21.57
C ALA A 482 35.70 -15.03 -21.21
N LYS A 483 35.26 -15.21 -19.96
CA LYS A 483 34.57 -16.42 -19.47
C LYS A 483 33.08 -16.46 -19.79
N THR A 484 32.55 -15.43 -20.44
CA THR A 484 31.14 -15.34 -20.81
C THR A 484 30.87 -15.97 -22.18
N GLN A 485 29.69 -16.56 -22.36
CA GLN A 485 29.25 -17.14 -23.63
C GLN A 485 28.74 -16.06 -24.60
N SER A 486 28.45 -16.42 -25.86
CA SER A 486 27.99 -15.48 -26.90
C SER A 486 26.59 -14.91 -26.60
N ASP A 487 26.28 -13.74 -27.18
CA ASP A 487 25.00 -13.05 -26.98
C ASP A 487 23.80 -13.87 -27.45
N ASP A 488 23.99 -14.75 -28.43
CA ASP A 488 22.93 -15.63 -28.95
C ASP A 488 22.51 -16.68 -27.92
N VAL A 489 23.42 -17.13 -27.05
CA VAL A 489 23.08 -18.04 -25.94
C VAL A 489 22.19 -17.35 -24.92
N PHE A 490 22.50 -16.10 -24.57
CA PHE A 490 21.64 -15.32 -23.69
C PHE A 490 20.27 -15.06 -24.32
N LYS A 491 20.21 -14.80 -25.63
CA LYS A 491 18.91 -14.63 -26.32
C LYS A 491 18.09 -15.91 -26.34
N ALA A 492 18.73 -17.06 -26.58
CA ALA A 492 18.07 -18.37 -26.53
C ALA A 492 17.52 -18.70 -25.12
N LEU A 493 18.20 -18.22 -24.07
CA LEU A 493 17.76 -18.30 -22.68
C LEU A 493 16.67 -17.27 -22.32
N GLY A 494 16.19 -16.48 -23.28
CA GLY A 494 15.09 -15.53 -23.12
C GLY A 494 15.52 -14.10 -22.78
N ALA A 495 16.80 -13.75 -22.97
CA ALA A 495 17.21 -12.35 -22.98
C ALA A 495 16.71 -11.68 -24.26
N HIS A 496 16.10 -10.51 -24.14
CA HIS A 496 15.71 -9.68 -25.27
C HIS A 496 16.92 -8.97 -25.90
N GLY A 497 18.05 -8.90 -25.20
CA GLY A 497 19.31 -8.36 -25.71
C GLY A 497 20.44 -8.41 -24.68
N VAL A 498 21.68 -8.35 -25.16
CA VAL A 498 22.89 -8.32 -24.33
C VAL A 498 23.78 -7.17 -24.80
N VAL A 499 24.32 -6.41 -23.84
CA VAL A 499 25.24 -5.28 -24.13
C VAL A 499 26.50 -5.45 -23.30
N ARG A 500 27.67 -5.39 -23.97
CA ARG A 500 28.99 -5.58 -23.36
C ARG A 500 29.81 -4.29 -23.42
N ARG A 501 30.46 -3.92 -22.33
CA ARG A 501 31.39 -2.79 -22.28
C ARG A 501 32.45 -2.97 -21.20
N GLY A 502 33.70 -3.20 -21.60
CA GLY A 502 34.78 -3.55 -20.67
C GLY A 502 34.45 -4.85 -19.94
N ASN A 503 34.56 -4.85 -18.61
CA ASN A 503 34.15 -5.96 -17.75
C ASN A 503 32.66 -5.91 -17.33
N GLY A 504 31.87 -4.98 -17.87
CA GLY A 504 30.44 -4.87 -17.60
C GLY A 504 29.58 -5.51 -18.68
N ILE A 505 28.66 -6.39 -18.29
CA ILE A 505 27.65 -7.00 -19.17
C ILE A 505 26.24 -6.64 -18.67
N GLN A 506 25.36 -6.29 -19.60
CA GLN A 506 23.94 -6.05 -19.32
C GLN A 506 23.10 -7.09 -20.06
N VAL A 507 22.28 -7.84 -19.32
CA VAL A 507 21.35 -8.82 -19.87
C VAL A 507 19.92 -8.26 -19.73
N ILE A 508 19.25 -8.07 -20.85
CA ILE A 508 17.91 -7.47 -20.92
C ILE A 508 16.90 -8.60 -20.87
N VAL A 509 16.07 -8.70 -19.82
CA VAL A 509 15.17 -9.85 -19.60
C VAL A 509 13.69 -9.44 -19.71
N GLY A 510 13.39 -8.13 -19.65
CA GLY A 510 12.00 -7.59 -19.66
C GLY A 510 11.45 -7.37 -18.25
N LEU A 511 10.16 -7.01 -18.11
CA LEU A 511 9.51 -6.64 -16.82
C LEU A 511 9.46 -7.74 -15.74
N HIS A 512 10.13 -8.87 -15.96
CA HIS A 512 10.19 -10.01 -15.05
C HIS A 512 11.49 -10.03 -14.21
N VAL A 513 12.28 -8.95 -14.21
CA VAL A 513 13.49 -8.84 -13.39
C VAL A 513 13.12 -8.49 -11.94
N SER A 514 12.84 -9.52 -11.12
CA SER A 514 12.87 -9.37 -9.67
C SER A 514 14.32 -9.25 -9.17
N PRO A 515 14.58 -8.53 -8.05
CA PRO A 515 15.90 -8.49 -7.45
C PRO A 515 16.31 -9.92 -7.05
N GLY A 516 17.31 -10.46 -7.74
CA GLY A 516 17.87 -11.77 -7.42
C GLY A 516 18.55 -11.77 -6.06
N PRO A 517 18.71 -12.94 -5.42
CA PRO A 517 19.41 -13.05 -4.14
C PRO A 517 20.86 -12.57 -4.30
N ARG A 518 21.33 -11.80 -3.31
CA ARG A 518 22.73 -11.36 -3.22
C ARG A 518 23.65 -12.59 -3.19
N PRO A 519 24.83 -12.57 -3.85
CA PRO A 519 25.83 -13.60 -3.63
C PRO A 519 26.25 -13.58 -2.16
N ALA A 520 26.24 -14.75 -1.53
CA ALA A 520 26.74 -14.92 -0.18
C ALA A 520 28.20 -14.47 -0.13
N ARG A 521 28.54 -13.60 0.84
CA ARG A 521 29.94 -13.37 1.22
C ARG A 521 30.50 -14.70 1.72
N ASN A 522 31.71 -15.00 1.27
CA ASN A 522 32.46 -16.21 1.59
C ASN A 522 32.46 -16.46 3.12
N PRO A 523 32.02 -17.64 3.62
CA PRO A 523 32.00 -17.96 5.05
C PRO A 523 33.36 -18.38 5.64
N ASP A 524 34.44 -18.39 4.84
CA ASP A 524 35.76 -18.79 5.33
C ASP A 524 36.43 -17.66 6.13
N GLU A 525 35.93 -17.40 7.34
CA GLU A 525 36.73 -16.91 8.47
C GLU A 525 35.88 -16.85 9.76
N ARG A 526 35.59 -18.02 10.35
CA ARG A 526 35.92 -18.35 11.76
C ARG A 526 35.23 -19.62 12.28
N PHE A 527 36.07 -20.59 12.68
CA PHE A 527 35.85 -21.80 13.51
C PHE A 527 34.95 -22.90 12.90
N SER A 528 35.52 -23.94 12.26
CA SER A 528 35.99 -25.21 12.89
C SER A 528 34.95 -25.76 13.87
N THR A 529 34.19 -26.82 13.54
CA THR A 529 34.65 -28.22 13.55
C THR A 529 33.83 -29.16 12.64
N ASP A 530 34.56 -29.98 11.87
CA ASP A 530 34.35 -31.42 11.64
C ASP A 530 32.97 -31.93 11.14
N ARG A 531 32.85 -32.25 9.83
CA ARG A 531 32.77 -33.63 9.31
C ARG A 531 32.40 -33.68 7.81
N THR A 532 32.99 -34.68 7.18
CA THR A 532 33.11 -35.00 5.74
C THR A 532 31.92 -35.77 5.15
N ASN A 533 31.83 -35.76 3.80
CA ASN A 533 31.05 -36.60 2.85
C ASN A 533 29.56 -36.22 2.68
N HIS A 534 28.91 -36.16 1.50
CA HIS A 534 29.12 -36.74 0.16
C HIS A 534 28.54 -35.81 -0.95
N HIS A 535 29.02 -35.98 -2.19
CA HIS A 535 28.36 -35.56 -3.43
C HIS A 535 27.07 -36.38 -3.67
N ASP A 536 25.94 -35.71 -3.98
CA ASP A 536 24.92 -36.17 -4.94
C ASP A 536 23.89 -35.05 -5.27
N GLY A 537 23.31 -35.12 -6.47
CA GLY A 537 22.51 -34.06 -7.10
C GLY A 537 21.05 -33.90 -6.64
N GLY A 538 20.46 -32.75 -7.01
CA GLY A 538 19.05 -32.40 -6.82
C GLY A 538 18.87 -31.14 -5.96
N SER A 539 18.23 -30.10 -6.50
CA SER A 539 17.81 -28.92 -5.71
C SER A 539 16.75 -29.35 -4.68
N ILE A 540 17.15 -29.68 -3.45
CA ILE A 540 16.23 -30.11 -2.38
C ILE A 540 15.42 -28.90 -1.89
N MET A 541 14.09 -28.91 -2.11
CA MET A 541 13.19 -27.95 -1.47
C MET A 541 13.31 -28.03 0.06
N LYS A 542 13.38 -26.87 0.72
CA LYS A 542 13.43 -26.77 2.19
C LYS A 542 12.19 -27.46 2.78
N LYS A 543 12.40 -28.43 3.68
CA LYS A 543 11.34 -29.12 4.42
C LYS A 543 11.08 -28.46 5.77
N PHE A 544 9.84 -28.44 6.23
CA PHE A 544 9.42 -27.77 7.46
C PHE A 544 9.14 -28.73 8.61
N SER A 545 9.35 -28.25 9.84
CA SER A 545 8.84 -28.91 11.04
C SER A 545 7.60 -28.19 11.56
N VAL A 546 6.53 -28.95 11.81
CA VAL A 546 5.25 -28.44 12.28
C VAL A 546 4.90 -29.11 13.60
N VAL A 547 4.35 -28.33 14.54
CA VAL A 547 3.62 -28.88 15.69
C VAL A 547 2.15 -28.45 15.64
N ILE A 548 1.22 -29.40 15.80
CA ILE A 548 -0.21 -29.13 15.99
C ILE A 548 -0.48 -29.08 17.48
N ALA A 549 -0.84 -27.91 17.99
CA ALA A 549 -1.25 -27.69 19.38
C ALA A 549 -2.77 -27.89 19.50
N GLY A 550 -3.20 -28.85 20.31
CA GLY A 550 -4.55 -29.43 20.30
C GLY A 550 -4.64 -30.72 19.49
N GLY A 551 -3.60 -31.56 19.56
CA GLY A 551 -3.50 -32.80 18.79
C GLY A 551 -4.68 -33.76 18.98
N GLY A 552 -5.34 -33.75 20.14
CA GLY A 552 -6.55 -34.53 20.42
C GLY A 552 -7.84 -33.97 19.82
N SER A 553 -7.77 -32.94 18.97
CA SER A 553 -8.91 -32.42 18.23
C SER A 553 -9.44 -33.42 17.20
N THR A 554 -10.77 -33.42 17.02
CA THR A 554 -11.43 -34.19 15.97
C THR A 554 -11.10 -33.70 14.55
N PHE A 555 -10.52 -32.50 14.42
CA PHE A 555 -10.09 -31.94 13.14
C PHE A 555 -8.66 -32.35 12.77
N THR A 556 -7.85 -32.79 13.74
CA THR A 556 -6.44 -33.12 13.50
C THR A 556 -6.25 -34.15 12.37
N PRO A 557 -7.02 -35.26 12.27
CA PRO A 557 -6.82 -36.21 11.19
C PRO A 557 -7.06 -35.61 9.79
N GLY A 558 -8.11 -34.80 9.65
CA GLY A 558 -8.42 -34.12 8.39
C GLY A 558 -7.33 -33.12 7.99
N ILE A 559 -6.78 -32.38 8.95
CA ILE A 559 -5.64 -31.47 8.75
C ILE A 559 -4.38 -32.24 8.33
N VAL A 560 -4.11 -33.40 8.93
CA VAL A 560 -2.96 -34.25 8.57
C VAL A 560 -3.10 -34.78 7.15
N LEU A 561 -4.28 -35.27 6.77
CA LEU A 561 -4.57 -35.70 5.40
C LEU A 561 -4.40 -34.56 4.40
N MET A 562 -4.81 -33.34 4.77
CA MET A 562 -4.62 -32.15 3.95
C MET A 562 -3.13 -31.77 3.82
N LEU A 563 -2.34 -31.83 4.90
CA LEU A 563 -0.89 -31.62 4.86
C LEU A 563 -0.19 -32.65 3.97
N LEU A 564 -0.64 -33.91 4.01
CA LEU A 564 -0.15 -34.98 3.14
C LEU A 564 -0.49 -34.73 1.67
N ALA A 565 -1.72 -34.28 1.39
CA ALA A 565 -2.16 -33.93 0.04
C ALA A 565 -1.42 -32.72 -0.55
N ASN A 566 -0.75 -31.91 0.28
CA ASN A 566 -0.02 -30.70 -0.13
C ASN A 566 1.50 -30.79 0.09
N GLN A 567 2.08 -32.00 0.17
CA GLN A 567 3.54 -32.17 0.32
C GLN A 567 4.35 -31.58 -0.84
N ASP A 568 3.76 -31.46 -2.03
CA ASP A 568 4.34 -30.82 -3.20
C ASP A 568 4.55 -29.30 -3.01
N ARG A 569 3.62 -28.65 -2.29
CA ARG A 569 3.64 -27.20 -2.02
C ARG A 569 4.24 -26.85 -0.67
N PHE A 570 4.11 -27.73 0.33
CA PHE A 570 4.56 -27.51 1.70
C PHE A 570 5.17 -28.80 2.28
N PRO A 571 6.40 -29.15 1.87
CA PRO A 571 7.03 -30.41 2.26
C PRO A 571 7.41 -30.43 3.73
N LEU A 572 7.08 -31.51 4.43
CA LEU A 572 7.37 -31.69 5.85
C LEU A 572 8.58 -32.60 6.06
N ARG A 573 9.42 -32.26 7.04
CA ARG A 573 10.42 -33.19 7.60
C ARG A 573 9.97 -33.79 8.92
N ALA A 574 9.14 -33.07 9.67
CA ALA A 574 8.67 -33.50 10.98
C ALA A 574 7.27 -32.94 11.27
N LEU A 575 6.43 -33.78 11.87
CA LEU A 575 5.11 -33.42 12.35
C LEU A 575 4.97 -33.87 13.81
N LYS A 576 4.64 -32.95 14.70
CA LYS A 576 4.49 -33.23 16.13
C LYS A 576 3.09 -32.87 16.61
N PHE A 577 2.54 -33.65 17.52
CA PHE A 577 1.30 -33.28 18.21
C PHE A 577 1.57 -32.92 19.66
N TYR A 578 0.92 -31.86 20.12
CA TYR A 578 0.90 -31.42 21.50
C TYR A 578 -0.54 -31.27 22.00
N ASP A 579 -0.81 -31.77 23.19
CA ASP A 579 -2.08 -31.62 23.89
C ASP A 579 -1.84 -31.73 25.40
N ASN A 580 -2.71 -31.15 26.21
CA ASN A 580 -2.65 -31.32 27.66
C ASN A 580 -3.49 -32.53 28.13
N ASP A 581 -4.31 -33.12 27.25
CA ASP A 581 -5.03 -34.37 27.47
C ASP A 581 -4.36 -35.53 26.71
N GLY A 582 -3.42 -36.20 27.38
CA GLY A 582 -2.64 -37.28 26.79
C GLY A 582 -3.47 -38.44 26.26
N ALA A 583 -4.49 -38.88 27.01
CA ALA A 583 -5.34 -40.01 26.63
C ALA A 583 -6.21 -39.71 25.41
N ARG A 584 -6.74 -38.47 25.33
CA ARG A 584 -7.49 -38.02 24.16
C ARG A 584 -6.58 -37.93 22.93
N GLN A 585 -5.40 -37.35 23.06
CA GLN A 585 -4.43 -37.22 21.98
C GLN A 585 -3.94 -38.57 21.47
N GLU A 586 -3.69 -39.54 22.35
CA GLU A 586 -3.16 -40.85 21.99
C GLU A 586 -3.99 -41.57 20.92
N THR A 587 -5.33 -41.56 21.06
CA THR A 587 -6.22 -42.20 20.07
C THR A 587 -6.11 -41.55 18.69
N ILE A 588 -5.97 -40.22 18.63
CA ILE A 588 -5.84 -39.49 17.36
C ILE A 588 -4.43 -39.69 16.77
N ALA A 589 -3.41 -39.61 17.62
CA ALA A 589 -2.01 -39.69 17.22
C ALA A 589 -1.64 -41.06 16.67
N GLU A 590 -2.04 -42.16 17.32
CA GLU A 590 -1.74 -43.51 16.82
C GLU A 590 -2.48 -43.82 15.50
N ALA A 591 -3.68 -43.28 15.28
CA ALA A 591 -4.34 -43.38 13.97
C ALA A 591 -3.59 -42.57 12.89
N CYS A 592 -3.19 -41.34 13.18
CA CYS A 592 -2.42 -40.50 12.25
C CYS A 592 -1.04 -41.09 11.93
N LYS A 593 -0.43 -41.79 12.89
CA LYS A 593 0.84 -42.52 12.70
C LYS A 593 0.71 -43.64 11.67
N VAL A 594 -0.41 -44.37 11.65
CA VAL A 594 -0.70 -45.38 10.60
C VAL A 594 -0.80 -44.69 9.24
N ILE A 595 -1.57 -43.61 9.15
CA ILE A 595 -1.75 -42.83 7.90
C ILE A 595 -0.40 -42.30 7.38
N LEU A 596 0.41 -41.70 8.25
CA LEU A 596 1.73 -41.16 7.90
C LEU A 596 2.67 -42.26 7.42
N LYS A 597 2.67 -43.43 8.06
CA LYS A 597 3.49 -44.57 7.64
C LYS A 597 3.11 -45.12 6.27
N GLU A 598 1.82 -45.05 5.91
CA GLU A 598 1.35 -45.49 4.59
C GLU A 598 1.70 -44.49 3.48
N GLN A 599 1.55 -43.19 3.73
CA GLN A 599 1.62 -42.17 2.68
C GLN A 599 2.95 -41.42 2.60
N ALA A 600 3.61 -41.17 3.74
CA ALA A 600 4.83 -40.37 3.84
C ALA A 600 5.72 -40.85 5.00
N PRO A 601 6.27 -42.09 4.94
CA PRO A 601 7.05 -42.69 6.02
C PRO A 601 8.35 -41.93 6.37
N GLU A 602 8.79 -41.03 5.50
CA GLU A 602 9.95 -40.16 5.70
C GLU A 602 9.70 -38.98 6.66
N ILE A 603 8.43 -38.65 6.97
CA ILE A 603 8.09 -37.58 7.92
C ILE A 603 8.30 -38.09 9.34
N ALA A 604 9.20 -37.46 10.10
CA ALA A 604 9.38 -37.79 11.51
C ALA A 604 8.13 -37.40 12.32
N PHE A 605 7.48 -38.39 12.93
CA PHE A 605 6.24 -38.17 13.69
C PHE A 605 6.38 -38.53 15.17
N SER A 606 5.87 -37.67 16.04
CA SER A 606 5.75 -37.94 17.48
C SER A 606 4.60 -37.14 18.10
N TYR A 607 4.06 -37.61 19.22
CA TYR A 607 3.09 -36.87 20.01
C TYR A 607 3.53 -36.83 21.47
N THR A 608 3.21 -35.76 22.19
CA THR A 608 3.66 -35.56 23.57
C THR A 608 2.72 -34.62 24.34
N THR A 609 2.80 -34.65 25.66
CA THR A 609 2.21 -33.65 26.57
C THR A 609 3.29 -32.74 27.18
N ASP A 610 4.57 -32.98 26.89
CA ASP A 610 5.69 -32.14 27.33
C ASP A 610 5.89 -30.96 26.37
N PRO A 611 5.77 -29.70 26.85
CA PRO A 611 6.00 -28.52 26.02
C PRO A 611 7.41 -28.46 25.40
N GLN A 612 8.46 -28.90 26.10
CA GLN A 612 9.81 -28.82 25.56
C GLN A 612 9.96 -29.71 24.32
N ALA A 613 9.57 -30.98 24.42
CA ALA A 613 9.60 -31.90 23.29
C ALA A 613 8.71 -31.41 22.12
N ALA A 614 7.53 -30.85 22.42
CA ALA A 614 6.59 -30.37 21.41
C ALA A 614 7.11 -29.16 20.63
N PHE A 615 7.61 -28.13 21.31
CA PHE A 615 7.88 -26.81 20.70
C PHE A 615 9.35 -26.59 20.34
N THR A 616 10.26 -27.52 20.62
CA THR A 616 11.66 -27.44 20.16
C THR A 616 11.78 -27.73 18.67
N ASP A 617 12.59 -26.98 17.92
CA ASP A 617 12.88 -27.24 16.50
C ASP A 617 11.62 -27.28 15.61
N VAL A 618 10.75 -26.26 15.71
CA VAL A 618 9.58 -26.10 14.83
C VAL A 618 9.65 -24.81 14.02
N ASP A 619 9.18 -24.87 12.78
CA ASP A 619 9.01 -23.70 11.92
C ASP A 619 7.60 -23.10 12.09
N PHE A 620 6.59 -23.95 12.33
CA PHE A 620 5.20 -23.54 12.50
C PHE A 620 4.50 -24.25 13.66
N VAL A 621 3.69 -23.50 14.39
CA VAL A 621 2.73 -24.00 15.38
C VAL A 621 1.32 -23.82 14.80
N MET A 622 0.61 -24.91 14.54
CA MET A 622 -0.79 -24.88 14.12
C MET A 622 -1.68 -24.97 15.36
N GLY A 623 -2.29 -23.84 15.73
CA GLY A 623 -3.07 -23.71 16.96
C GLY A 623 -4.53 -24.09 16.75
N ALA A 624 -4.90 -25.31 17.13
CA ALA A 624 -6.27 -25.82 17.20
C ALA A 624 -6.73 -26.01 18.66
N TYR A 625 -6.24 -25.20 19.59
CA TYR A 625 -6.37 -25.47 21.01
C TYR A 625 -7.73 -25.04 21.55
N PRO A 626 -8.56 -25.99 22.02
CA PRO A 626 -9.78 -25.66 22.72
C PRO A 626 -9.53 -25.81 24.22
N CYS A 627 -9.37 -24.69 24.93
CA CYS A 627 -9.28 -24.70 26.39
C CYS A 627 -10.49 -25.40 27.04
N GLY A 628 -10.29 -26.62 27.58
CA GLY A 628 -11.15 -27.21 28.60
C GLY A 628 -12.13 -28.32 28.16
N GLN A 629 -11.67 -29.33 27.42
CA GLN A 629 -12.43 -30.56 27.10
C GLN A 629 -13.82 -30.26 26.50
N ILE A 630 -13.79 -30.05 25.18
CA ILE A 630 -14.77 -29.37 24.32
C ILE A 630 -16.25 -29.61 24.63
N PRO A 631 -16.78 -30.81 24.90
CA PRO A 631 -18.23 -30.93 24.78
C PRO A 631 -19.04 -30.64 26.04
N ARG A 632 -18.54 -31.03 27.22
CA ARG A 632 -19.26 -30.82 28.50
C ARG A 632 -19.22 -29.36 28.96
N CYS A 633 -18.10 -28.68 28.76
CA CYS A 633 -17.93 -27.27 29.12
C CYS A 633 -18.68 -26.36 28.14
N VAL A 634 -18.56 -26.58 26.82
CA VAL A 634 -19.32 -25.83 25.80
C VAL A 634 -20.82 -26.08 25.94
N LYS A 635 -21.25 -27.28 26.34
CA LYS A 635 -22.65 -27.53 26.69
C LYS A 635 -23.14 -26.61 27.81
N LYS A 636 -22.37 -26.45 28.90
CA LYS A 636 -22.74 -25.53 30.00
C LYS A 636 -22.77 -24.07 29.54
N MET A 637 -21.81 -23.65 28.69
CA MET A 637 -21.75 -22.30 28.12
C MET A 637 -22.90 -21.96 27.19
N LYS A 638 -23.40 -22.93 26.42
CA LYS A 638 -24.54 -22.73 25.53
C LYS A 638 -25.88 -22.82 26.28
N LYS A 639 -25.97 -23.70 27.28
CA LYS A 639 -27.20 -23.88 28.08
C LYS A 639 -27.47 -22.74 29.06
N SER A 640 -26.44 -22.15 29.68
CA SER A 640 -26.64 -21.07 30.67
C SER A 640 -27.36 -19.85 30.07
N PRO A 641 -26.92 -19.24 28.96
CA PRO A 641 -27.62 -18.11 28.34
C PRO A 641 -29.06 -18.44 27.92
N LEU A 642 -29.28 -19.65 27.37
CA LEU A 642 -30.61 -20.08 26.91
C LEU A 642 -31.63 -20.17 28.06
N ARG A 643 -31.19 -20.47 29.29
CA ARG A 643 -32.07 -20.44 30.48
C ARG A 643 -32.58 -19.04 30.82
N HIS A 644 -31.84 -18.02 30.39
CA HIS A 644 -32.16 -16.60 30.59
C HIS A 644 -32.74 -15.95 29.32
N GLY A 645 -33.20 -16.75 28.34
CA GLY A 645 -33.79 -16.25 27.10
C GLY A 645 -32.78 -15.58 26.16
N VAL A 646 -31.48 -15.87 26.29
CA VAL A 646 -30.39 -15.32 25.47
C VAL A 646 -29.74 -16.43 24.66
N LEU A 647 -29.30 -16.15 23.43
CA LEU A 647 -28.68 -17.17 22.57
C LEU A 647 -27.41 -17.77 23.19
N GLY A 648 -27.27 -19.08 23.06
CA GLY A 648 -26.10 -19.84 23.49
C GLY A 648 -25.30 -20.36 22.30
N GLN A 649 -24.24 -19.64 21.90
CA GLN A 649 -23.40 -19.95 20.74
C GLN A 649 -21.93 -20.11 21.18
N GLU A 650 -21.09 -20.73 20.34
CA GLU A 650 -19.68 -21.04 20.65
C GLU A 650 -18.77 -19.81 20.75
N THR A 651 -18.95 -18.84 19.86
CA THR A 651 -18.10 -17.66 19.68
C THR A 651 -18.85 -16.34 19.76
N CYS A 652 -20.19 -16.37 19.74
CA CYS A 652 -21.04 -15.19 19.81
C CYS A 652 -21.86 -15.15 21.11
N GLY A 653 -22.19 -13.93 21.55
CA GLY A 653 -22.93 -13.69 22.78
C GLY A 653 -22.20 -14.17 24.04
N PRO A 654 -22.92 -14.36 25.17
CA PRO A 654 -22.28 -14.71 26.45
C PRO A 654 -21.56 -16.07 26.43
N GLY A 655 -22.00 -17.01 25.60
CA GLY A 655 -21.31 -18.29 25.40
C GLY A 655 -19.92 -18.10 24.78
N GLY A 656 -19.82 -17.24 23.75
CA GLY A 656 -18.55 -16.84 23.14
C GLY A 656 -17.64 -16.07 24.08
N ILE A 657 -18.18 -15.10 24.82
CA ILE A 657 -17.44 -14.36 25.87
C ILE A 657 -16.84 -15.34 26.88
N ALA A 658 -17.64 -16.31 27.33
CA ALA A 658 -17.19 -17.29 28.29
C ALA A 658 -16.10 -18.23 27.77
N TYR A 659 -16.17 -18.56 26.49
CA TYR A 659 -15.13 -19.35 25.83
C TYR A 659 -13.84 -18.53 25.65
N GLY A 660 -13.95 -17.24 25.29
CA GLY A 660 -12.83 -16.32 25.21
C GLY A 660 -12.06 -16.20 26.51
N MET A 661 -12.76 -15.99 27.64
CA MET A 661 -12.14 -15.92 28.97
C MET A 661 -11.31 -17.17 29.35
N ARG A 662 -11.65 -18.35 28.83
CA ARG A 662 -10.83 -19.57 29.00
C ARG A 662 -9.65 -19.59 28.05
N SER A 663 -9.89 -19.21 26.79
CA SER A 663 -8.95 -19.36 25.68
C SER A 663 -7.75 -18.44 25.81
N ILE A 664 -7.91 -17.26 26.42
CA ILE A 664 -6.81 -16.30 26.62
C ILE A 664 -5.62 -16.97 27.33
N GLY A 665 -5.84 -17.62 28.47
CA GLY A 665 -4.77 -18.25 29.25
C GLY A 665 -4.03 -19.35 28.45
N GLY A 666 -4.78 -20.26 27.84
CA GLY A 666 -4.18 -21.35 27.09
C GLY A 666 -3.42 -20.89 25.85
N VAL A 667 -3.92 -19.89 25.11
CA VAL A 667 -3.20 -19.37 23.94
C VAL A 667 -1.92 -18.65 24.37
N LEU A 668 -1.94 -17.87 25.46
CA LEU A 668 -0.73 -17.23 25.98
C LEU A 668 0.33 -18.26 26.39
N GLU A 669 -0.06 -19.38 27.02
CA GLU A 669 0.87 -20.47 27.34
C GLU A 669 1.53 -21.06 26.08
N LEU A 670 0.75 -21.32 25.02
CA LEU A 670 1.28 -21.86 23.77
C LEU A 670 2.26 -20.89 23.09
N VAL A 671 1.96 -19.59 23.12
CA VAL A 671 2.85 -18.55 22.60
C VAL A 671 4.16 -18.54 23.40
N ASP A 672 4.08 -18.61 24.72
CA ASP A 672 5.26 -18.60 25.59
C ASP A 672 6.13 -19.85 25.39
N TYR A 673 5.52 -21.03 25.18
CA TYR A 673 6.27 -22.24 24.82
C TYR A 673 6.93 -22.12 23.46
N MET A 674 6.22 -21.59 22.46
CA MET A 674 6.77 -21.37 21.13
C MET A 674 7.97 -20.42 21.19
N GLU A 675 7.83 -19.25 21.81
CA GLU A 675 8.92 -18.27 21.91
C GLU A 675 10.12 -18.80 22.70
N LYS A 676 9.89 -19.63 23.72
CA LYS A 676 10.95 -20.24 24.52
C LYS A 676 11.76 -21.30 23.76
N TYR A 677 11.10 -22.19 23.03
CA TYR A 677 11.74 -23.38 22.44
C TYR A 677 12.01 -23.26 20.93
N SER A 678 11.28 -22.38 20.22
CA SER A 678 11.50 -22.05 18.81
C SER A 678 11.16 -20.56 18.53
N PRO A 679 12.03 -19.62 18.94
CA PRO A 679 11.77 -18.17 18.86
C PRO A 679 11.43 -17.64 17.46
N ASN A 680 11.85 -18.35 16.41
CA ASN A 680 11.65 -17.95 15.03
C ASN A 680 10.38 -18.56 14.39
N ALA A 681 9.69 -19.45 15.09
CA ALA A 681 8.49 -20.11 14.59
C ALA A 681 7.35 -19.10 14.37
N TRP A 682 6.40 -19.47 13.52
CA TRP A 682 5.14 -18.75 13.37
C TRP A 682 3.99 -19.56 13.96
N MET A 683 3.15 -18.91 14.76
CA MET A 683 1.89 -19.50 15.22
C MET A 683 0.77 -19.16 14.23
N LEU A 684 0.18 -20.18 13.63
CA LEU A 684 -1.02 -20.08 12.80
C LEU A 684 -2.21 -20.41 13.70
N ASN A 685 -2.79 -19.37 14.31
CA ASN A 685 -3.85 -19.52 15.29
C ASN A 685 -5.23 -19.44 14.61
N TYR A 686 -5.91 -20.58 14.53
CA TYR A 686 -7.31 -20.70 14.13
C TYR A 686 -8.18 -21.16 15.31
N SER A 687 -7.68 -20.99 16.54
CA SER A 687 -8.44 -21.25 17.76
C SER A 687 -9.44 -20.12 18.00
N ASN A 688 -10.63 -20.50 18.46
CA ASN A 688 -11.72 -19.58 18.72
C ASN A 688 -11.86 -19.26 20.21
N PRO A 689 -12.58 -18.17 20.58
CA PRO A 689 -13.10 -17.11 19.71
C PRO A 689 -11.98 -16.15 19.30
N ALA A 690 -11.67 -16.10 18.00
CA ALA A 690 -10.46 -15.46 17.52
C ALA A 690 -10.44 -13.95 17.78
N ALA A 691 -11.59 -13.26 17.77
CA ALA A 691 -11.67 -11.82 18.08
C ALA A 691 -11.11 -11.48 19.49
N ILE A 692 -11.56 -12.19 20.53
CA ILE A 692 -11.14 -11.96 21.92
C ILE A 692 -9.68 -12.37 22.12
N VAL A 693 -9.28 -13.52 21.56
CA VAL A 693 -7.90 -14.02 21.67
C VAL A 693 -6.92 -13.11 20.91
N ALA A 694 -7.30 -12.59 19.75
CA ALA A 694 -6.53 -11.64 18.97
C ALA A 694 -6.33 -10.33 19.74
N GLU A 695 -7.37 -9.80 20.40
CA GLU A 695 -7.23 -8.60 21.25
C GLU A 695 -6.30 -8.86 22.45
N ALA A 696 -6.43 -10.03 23.10
CA ALA A 696 -5.56 -10.38 24.21
C ALA A 696 -4.08 -10.52 23.78
N THR A 697 -3.82 -11.19 22.67
CA THR A 697 -2.45 -11.34 22.13
C THR A 697 -1.90 -10.00 21.62
N ARG A 698 -2.72 -9.12 21.03
CA ARG A 698 -2.31 -7.76 20.66
C ARG A 698 -1.82 -6.96 21.87
N ARG A 699 -2.50 -7.06 23.03
CA ARG A 699 -2.10 -6.35 24.26
C ARG A 699 -0.92 -7.00 24.97
N LEU A 700 -0.97 -8.31 25.15
CA LEU A 700 -0.08 -9.05 26.05
C LEU A 700 1.15 -9.61 25.34
N ARG A 701 1.09 -9.81 24.02
CA ARG A 701 2.16 -10.35 23.17
C ARG A 701 2.26 -9.58 21.83
N PRO A 702 2.42 -8.24 21.85
CA PRO A 702 2.30 -7.40 20.65
C PRO A 702 3.32 -7.70 19.55
N ASN A 703 4.46 -8.31 19.90
CA ASN A 703 5.56 -8.60 18.98
C ASN A 703 5.68 -10.10 18.65
N ALA A 704 4.83 -10.94 19.22
CA ALA A 704 4.87 -12.37 18.98
C ALA A 704 4.43 -12.68 17.54
N LYS A 705 5.05 -13.69 16.93
CA LYS A 705 4.82 -14.10 15.54
C LYS A 705 3.54 -14.94 15.43
N ILE A 706 2.39 -14.31 15.62
CA ILE A 706 1.07 -14.94 15.66
C ILE A 706 0.22 -14.42 14.51
N LEU A 707 -0.39 -15.33 13.76
CA LEU A 707 -1.36 -15.04 12.71
C LEU A 707 -2.69 -15.61 13.12
N ASN A 708 -3.63 -14.72 13.47
CA ASN A 708 -5.00 -15.09 13.78
C ASN A 708 -5.80 -15.15 12.49
N ILE A 709 -6.42 -16.29 12.21
CA ILE A 709 -7.16 -16.55 10.96
C ILE A 709 -8.50 -17.24 11.26
N CYS A 710 -9.46 -17.05 10.34
CA CYS A 710 -10.77 -17.65 10.41
C CYS A 710 -11.13 -18.33 9.09
N ASP A 711 -11.84 -19.43 9.23
CA ASP A 711 -12.30 -20.33 8.18
C ASP A 711 -13.70 -19.97 7.67
N MET A 712 -14.51 -19.26 8.46
CA MET A 712 -15.87 -18.88 8.04
C MET A 712 -15.91 -18.09 6.72
N PRO A 713 -15.05 -17.08 6.49
CA PRO A 713 -15.00 -16.41 5.20
C PRO A 713 -14.66 -17.35 4.04
N ILE A 714 -13.77 -18.34 4.27
CA ILE A 714 -13.38 -19.34 3.27
C ILE A 714 -14.58 -20.20 2.87
N GLY A 715 -15.33 -20.70 3.85
CA GLY A 715 -16.53 -21.51 3.61
C GLY A 715 -17.64 -20.73 2.88
N ILE A 716 -17.81 -19.45 3.20
CA ILE A 716 -18.79 -18.59 2.51
C ILE A 716 -18.33 -18.30 1.08
N GLU A 717 -17.06 -17.98 0.86
CA GLU A 717 -16.50 -17.75 -0.49
C GLU A 717 -16.57 -19.01 -1.36
N GLY A 718 -16.36 -20.20 -0.80
CA GLY A 718 -16.55 -21.47 -1.51
C GLY A 718 -17.99 -21.64 -2.02
N ARG A 719 -18.98 -21.29 -1.19
CA ARG A 719 -20.41 -21.31 -1.58
C ARG A 719 -20.74 -20.22 -2.60
N MET A 720 -20.18 -19.02 -2.44
CA MET A 720 -20.30 -17.95 -3.44
C MET A 720 -19.77 -18.40 -4.81
N ALA A 721 -18.61 -19.05 -4.86
CA ALA A 721 -18.04 -19.60 -6.09
C ALA A 721 -19.01 -20.59 -6.76
N GLN A 722 -19.59 -21.52 -6.00
CA GLN A 722 -20.60 -22.46 -6.53
C GLN A 722 -21.84 -21.74 -7.08
N ILE A 723 -22.34 -20.71 -6.38
CA ILE A 723 -23.50 -19.92 -6.81
C ILE A 723 -23.25 -19.20 -8.14
N VAL A 724 -22.05 -18.62 -8.31
CA VAL A 724 -21.72 -17.91 -9.56
C VAL A 724 -21.24 -18.84 -10.67
N GLY A 725 -20.97 -20.11 -10.38
CA GLY A 725 -20.53 -21.13 -11.34
C GLY A 725 -19.01 -21.16 -11.57
N LEU A 726 -18.23 -20.72 -10.57
CA LEU A 726 -16.77 -20.84 -10.57
C LEU A 726 -16.33 -22.16 -9.94
N LYS A 727 -15.16 -22.65 -10.35
CA LYS A 727 -14.61 -23.94 -9.90
C LYS A 727 -14.17 -23.88 -8.44
N ASP A 728 -13.56 -22.77 -8.05
CA ASP A 728 -12.98 -22.57 -6.72
C ASP A 728 -12.98 -21.09 -6.33
N ARG A 729 -12.99 -20.81 -5.02
CA ARG A 729 -12.95 -19.45 -4.47
C ARG A 729 -11.70 -18.66 -4.83
N LYS A 730 -10.56 -19.29 -5.13
CA LYS A 730 -9.34 -18.59 -5.61
C LYS A 730 -9.50 -17.98 -7.00
N GLN A 731 -10.59 -18.28 -7.70
CA GLN A 731 -10.96 -17.57 -8.93
C GLN A 731 -11.65 -16.22 -8.66
N MET A 732 -11.92 -15.89 -7.39
CA MET A 732 -12.45 -14.61 -6.96
C MET A 732 -11.38 -13.76 -6.27
N ARG A 733 -11.52 -12.44 -6.42
CA ARG A 733 -10.75 -11.43 -5.71
C ARG A 733 -11.73 -10.54 -4.95
N VAL A 734 -11.57 -10.46 -3.64
CA VAL A 734 -12.56 -9.81 -2.78
C VAL A 734 -12.00 -8.63 -2.00
N ARG A 735 -12.84 -7.65 -1.70
CA ARG A 735 -12.64 -6.67 -0.61
C ARG A 735 -13.63 -6.98 0.51
N TYR A 736 -13.14 -6.98 1.74
CA TYR A 736 -13.90 -7.32 2.94
C TYR A 736 -13.44 -6.43 4.10
N TYR A 737 -14.32 -6.15 5.04
CA TYR A 737 -13.96 -5.57 6.31
C TYR A 737 -14.88 -6.06 7.42
N GLY A 738 -14.38 -6.08 8.65
CA GLY A 738 -15.15 -6.44 9.83
C GLY A 738 -14.27 -6.74 11.02
N LEU A 739 -14.89 -7.25 12.07
CA LEU A 739 -14.21 -8.04 13.10
C LEU A 739 -14.33 -9.52 12.70
N ASN A 740 -13.60 -10.39 13.38
CA ASN A 740 -13.78 -11.83 13.19
C ASN A 740 -15.24 -12.23 13.50
N HIS A 741 -15.84 -13.07 12.64
CA HIS A 741 -17.26 -13.44 12.70
C HIS A 741 -18.24 -12.25 12.62
N PHE A 742 -17.80 -11.09 12.14
CA PHE A 742 -18.61 -9.87 12.14
C PHE A 742 -18.15 -8.92 11.02
N GLY A 743 -18.40 -9.27 9.77
CA GLY A 743 -17.92 -8.48 8.63
C GLY A 743 -18.74 -8.61 7.36
N TRP A 744 -18.32 -7.87 6.35
CA TRP A 744 -19.01 -7.70 5.08
C TRP A 744 -18.05 -7.69 3.90
N TRP A 745 -18.37 -8.43 2.84
CA TRP A 745 -17.73 -8.27 1.53
C TRP A 745 -18.34 -7.07 0.81
N THR A 746 -17.48 -6.22 0.26
CA THR A 746 -17.84 -4.96 -0.43
C THR A 746 -17.60 -5.01 -1.94
N SER A 747 -16.70 -5.87 -2.39
CA SER A 747 -16.43 -6.13 -3.80
C SER A 747 -16.05 -7.60 -3.94
N ILE A 748 -16.64 -8.26 -4.92
CA ILE A 748 -16.40 -9.66 -5.27
C ILE A 748 -16.28 -9.69 -6.79
N GLU A 749 -15.05 -9.80 -7.27
CA GLU A 749 -14.73 -9.82 -8.70
C GLU A 749 -14.11 -11.17 -9.07
N ASP A 750 -14.18 -11.57 -10.33
CA ASP A 750 -13.31 -12.63 -10.83
C ASP A 750 -11.86 -12.12 -11.06
N LEU A 751 -10.97 -13.01 -11.48
CA LEU A 751 -9.58 -12.64 -11.77
C LEU A 751 -9.43 -11.71 -13.00
N GLN A 752 -10.47 -11.57 -13.84
CA GLN A 752 -10.49 -10.64 -14.96
C GLN A 752 -11.04 -9.25 -14.57
N GLY A 753 -11.59 -9.11 -13.36
CA GLY A 753 -12.18 -7.88 -12.84
C GLY A 753 -13.66 -7.73 -13.18
N ASN A 754 -14.34 -8.80 -13.60
CA ASN A 754 -15.79 -8.75 -13.79
C ASN A 754 -16.47 -8.78 -12.42
N ASP A 755 -17.44 -7.88 -12.21
CA ASP A 755 -18.20 -7.79 -10.97
C ASP A 755 -19.19 -8.96 -10.86
N LEU A 756 -19.04 -9.76 -9.79
CA LEU A 756 -19.89 -10.90 -9.48
C LEU A 756 -21.00 -10.55 -8.48
N MET A 757 -20.93 -9.36 -7.87
CA MET A 757 -21.86 -8.90 -6.84
C MET A 757 -23.32 -8.88 -7.32
N PRO A 758 -23.68 -8.43 -8.54
CA PRO A 758 -25.08 -8.41 -8.99
C PRO A 758 -25.73 -9.80 -9.01
N LYS A 759 -24.99 -10.81 -9.52
CA LYS A 759 -25.47 -12.20 -9.58
C LYS A 759 -25.61 -12.79 -8.17
N LEU A 760 -24.66 -12.50 -7.29
CA LEU A 760 -24.72 -12.91 -5.88
C LEU A 760 -25.90 -12.27 -5.16
N ARG A 761 -26.13 -10.97 -5.31
CA ARG A 761 -27.28 -10.26 -4.70
C ARG A 761 -28.60 -10.88 -5.13
N GLU A 762 -28.79 -11.13 -6.43
CA GLU A 762 -30.03 -11.72 -6.94
C GLU A 762 -30.30 -13.12 -6.35
N TYR A 763 -29.26 -13.95 -6.24
CA TYR A 763 -29.37 -15.29 -5.70
C TYR A 763 -29.54 -15.31 -4.19
N VAL A 764 -28.69 -14.59 -3.46
CA VAL A 764 -28.66 -14.56 -1.99
C VAL A 764 -29.94 -13.97 -1.42
N ALA A 765 -30.55 -12.98 -2.09
CA ALA A 765 -31.85 -12.44 -1.68
C ALA A 765 -32.97 -13.50 -1.67
N LYS A 766 -32.85 -14.57 -2.47
CA LYS A 766 -33.84 -15.65 -2.57
C LYS A 766 -33.49 -16.84 -1.66
N TYR A 767 -32.23 -17.26 -1.65
CA TYR A 767 -31.81 -18.55 -1.09
C TYR A 767 -30.75 -18.45 0.01
N GLY A 768 -30.27 -17.25 0.33
CA GLY A 768 -29.08 -17.09 1.16
C GLY A 768 -27.84 -17.68 0.48
N TYR A 769 -26.89 -18.20 1.26
CA TYR A 769 -25.70 -18.87 0.74
C TYR A 769 -25.88 -20.38 0.51
N VAL A 770 -27.13 -20.85 0.34
CA VAL A 770 -27.40 -22.25 0.02
C VAL A 770 -27.13 -22.46 -1.49
N PRO A 771 -26.06 -23.17 -1.89
CA PRO A 771 -25.70 -23.30 -3.29
C PRO A 771 -26.73 -24.15 -4.07
N PRO A 772 -26.75 -24.08 -5.42
CA PRO A 772 -27.64 -24.91 -6.24
C PRO A 772 -27.37 -26.41 -6.13
N SER A 773 -26.12 -26.77 -5.81
CA SER A 773 -25.68 -28.13 -5.52
C SER A 773 -26.12 -28.51 -4.10
N ASN A 774 -26.95 -29.55 -3.98
CA ASN A 774 -27.33 -30.07 -2.67
C ASN A 774 -26.15 -30.89 -2.12
N ASP A 775 -25.42 -30.34 -1.15
CA ASP A 775 -24.36 -31.06 -0.45
C ASP A 775 -24.97 -31.89 0.70
N PRO A 776 -25.03 -33.23 0.59
CA PRO A 776 -25.62 -34.09 1.61
C PRO A 776 -24.82 -34.09 2.92
N HIS A 777 -23.59 -33.56 2.94
CA HIS A 777 -22.74 -33.49 4.14
C HIS A 777 -22.95 -32.21 4.95
N THR A 778 -23.66 -31.19 4.41
CA THR A 778 -23.96 -29.97 5.16
C THR A 778 -25.03 -30.26 6.23
N GLU A 779 -24.65 -30.15 7.50
CA GLU A 779 -25.55 -30.37 8.63
C GLU A 779 -26.72 -29.37 8.66
N ALA A 780 -27.89 -29.81 9.13
CA ALA A 780 -29.13 -29.00 9.13
C ALA A 780 -28.98 -27.63 9.81
N SER A 781 -28.22 -27.55 10.91
CA SER A 781 -27.95 -26.30 11.62
C SER A 781 -27.09 -25.32 10.82
N TRP A 782 -26.17 -25.83 9.99
CA TRP A 782 -25.40 -25.01 9.07
C TRP A 782 -26.22 -24.57 7.87
N ASN A 783 -27.04 -25.47 7.31
CA ASN A 783 -27.91 -25.12 6.19
C ASN A 783 -28.87 -23.97 6.54
N ASP A 784 -29.49 -24.02 7.73
CA ASP A 784 -30.28 -22.90 8.26
C ASP A 784 -29.48 -21.60 8.39
N THR A 785 -28.24 -21.70 8.87
CA THR A 785 -27.33 -20.55 9.01
C THR A 785 -27.01 -19.90 7.67
N PHE A 786 -26.75 -20.69 6.63
CA PHE A 786 -26.51 -20.17 5.28
C PHE A 786 -27.78 -19.61 4.63
N ALA A 787 -28.95 -20.24 4.84
CA ALA A 787 -30.22 -19.75 4.34
C ALA A 787 -30.61 -18.40 4.98
N LYS A 788 -30.38 -18.26 6.30
CA LYS A 788 -30.70 -17.03 7.04
C LYS A 788 -29.87 -15.82 6.61
N ALA A 789 -28.76 -16.02 5.89
CA ALA A 789 -28.00 -14.93 5.29
C ALA A 789 -28.83 -14.05 4.35
N LYS A 790 -29.92 -14.56 3.77
CA LYS A 790 -30.84 -13.74 2.95
C LYS A 790 -31.40 -12.55 3.72
N ASP A 791 -31.82 -12.80 4.97
CA ASP A 791 -32.48 -11.79 5.80
C ASP A 791 -31.44 -10.80 6.35
N VAL A 792 -30.21 -11.29 6.61
CA VAL A 792 -29.09 -10.46 7.04
C VAL A 792 -28.63 -9.52 5.92
N GLN A 793 -28.51 -10.05 4.69
CA GLN A 793 -28.06 -9.30 3.53
C GLN A 793 -29.03 -8.18 3.15
N ALA A 794 -30.33 -8.38 3.40
CA ALA A 794 -31.36 -7.39 3.11
C ALA A 794 -31.22 -6.06 3.90
N LEU A 795 -30.49 -6.04 5.03
CA LEU A 795 -30.24 -4.80 5.79
C LEU A 795 -29.27 -3.85 5.08
N ASP A 796 -28.35 -4.40 4.30
CA ASP A 796 -27.43 -3.62 3.47
C ASP A 796 -27.29 -4.32 2.10
N PRO A 797 -28.14 -3.96 1.14
CA PRO A 797 -28.13 -4.55 -0.19
C PRO A 797 -26.80 -4.38 -0.93
N ASP A 798 -25.95 -3.43 -0.49
CA ASP A 798 -24.69 -3.15 -1.15
C ASP A 798 -23.55 -4.09 -0.78
N THR A 799 -23.73 -4.90 0.26
CA THR A 799 -22.72 -5.84 0.74
C THR A 799 -23.23 -7.27 0.79
N MET A 800 -22.28 -8.20 0.99
CA MET A 800 -22.58 -9.58 1.36
C MET A 800 -22.13 -9.78 2.81
N PRO A 801 -22.97 -10.30 3.73
CA PRO A 801 -22.64 -10.39 5.14
C PRO A 801 -21.94 -11.71 5.50
N ASN A 802 -21.09 -11.67 6.53
CA ASN A 802 -20.70 -12.87 7.27
C ASN A 802 -21.93 -13.49 7.95
N THR A 803 -22.08 -14.82 7.90
CA THR A 803 -23.28 -15.53 8.41
C THR A 803 -23.49 -15.34 9.91
N TYR A 804 -22.42 -15.11 10.68
CA TYR A 804 -22.52 -14.88 12.13
C TYR A 804 -23.28 -13.61 12.50
N LEU A 805 -23.43 -12.65 11.58
CA LEU A 805 -24.23 -11.44 11.81
C LEU A 805 -25.70 -11.76 12.15
N LYS A 806 -26.21 -12.97 11.80
CA LYS A 806 -27.55 -13.42 12.21
C LYS A 806 -27.73 -13.42 13.73
N TYR A 807 -26.68 -13.72 14.49
CA TYR A 807 -26.75 -13.78 15.96
C TYR A 807 -26.93 -12.40 16.59
N TYR A 808 -26.49 -11.35 15.91
CA TYR A 808 -26.54 -9.98 16.41
C TYR A 808 -27.74 -9.21 15.87
N LEU A 809 -28.16 -9.50 14.63
CA LEU A 809 -29.28 -8.83 13.98
C LEU A 809 -30.62 -9.53 14.22
N PHE A 810 -30.62 -10.85 14.43
CA PHE A 810 -31.81 -11.65 14.71
C PHE A 810 -31.62 -12.57 15.95
N PRO A 811 -31.21 -12.02 17.12
CA PRO A 811 -30.95 -12.82 18.31
C PRO A 811 -32.21 -13.54 18.82
N ASP A 812 -33.38 -12.90 18.69
CA ASP A 812 -34.70 -13.43 19.02
C ASP A 812 -35.06 -14.68 18.20
N TYR A 813 -34.84 -14.62 16.88
CA TYR A 813 -35.02 -15.75 15.98
C TYR A 813 -34.14 -16.93 16.40
N VAL A 814 -32.86 -16.67 16.73
CA VAL A 814 -31.92 -17.72 17.14
C VAL A 814 -32.37 -18.37 18.44
N VAL A 815 -32.81 -17.59 19.43
CA VAL A 815 -33.34 -18.14 20.70
C VAL A 815 -34.58 -18.99 20.44
N ALA A 816 -35.52 -18.51 19.63
CA ALA A 816 -36.77 -19.22 19.32
C ALA A 816 -36.54 -20.57 18.61
N HIS A 817 -35.48 -20.68 17.80
CA HIS A 817 -35.13 -21.90 17.05
C HIS A 817 -34.02 -22.72 17.73
N SER A 818 -33.60 -22.33 18.93
CA SER A 818 -32.63 -23.10 19.73
C SER A 818 -33.36 -24.08 20.65
N ASN A 819 -32.77 -25.26 20.85
CA ASN A 819 -33.25 -26.20 21.86
C ASN A 819 -32.35 -26.12 23.11
N PRO A 820 -32.85 -25.59 24.25
CA PRO A 820 -32.08 -25.48 25.49
C PRO A 820 -31.59 -26.83 26.04
N GLU A 821 -32.27 -27.92 25.70
CA GLU A 821 -31.89 -29.26 26.14
C GLU A 821 -30.88 -29.96 25.24
N ARG A 822 -30.93 -29.68 23.94
CA ARG A 822 -30.04 -30.24 22.93
C ARG A 822 -29.44 -29.13 22.06
N THR A 823 -28.27 -28.67 22.45
CA THR A 823 -27.54 -27.59 21.76
C THR A 823 -26.62 -28.15 20.67
N ARG A 824 -26.02 -27.26 19.86
CA ARG A 824 -24.98 -27.63 18.87
C ARG A 824 -23.82 -28.46 19.46
N ALA A 825 -23.46 -28.23 20.73
CA ALA A 825 -22.45 -29.04 21.40
C ALA A 825 -22.88 -30.52 21.52
N ASN A 826 -24.17 -30.78 21.75
CA ASN A 826 -24.70 -32.14 21.82
C ASN A 826 -24.68 -32.82 20.45
N GLU A 827 -25.00 -32.11 19.38
CA GLU A 827 -24.89 -32.64 18.01
C GLU A 827 -23.44 -33.06 17.69
N VAL A 828 -22.46 -32.20 18.00
CA VAL A 828 -21.04 -32.51 17.78
C VAL A 828 -20.59 -33.71 18.60
N MET A 829 -21.03 -33.84 19.87
CA MET A 829 -20.73 -35.00 20.71
C MET A 829 -21.31 -36.30 20.15
N ASP A 830 -22.56 -36.24 19.69
CA ASP A 830 -23.31 -37.42 19.31
C ASP A 830 -22.94 -37.92 17.92
N HIS A 831 -22.37 -37.05 17.09
CA HIS A 831 -21.96 -37.37 15.72
C HIS A 831 -20.44 -37.25 15.59
N ARG A 832 -19.91 -36.08 15.20
CA ARG A 832 -18.50 -35.88 14.82
C ARG A 832 -17.51 -36.48 15.82
N GLU A 833 -17.69 -36.24 17.11
CA GLU A 833 -16.78 -36.77 18.13
C GLU A 833 -16.82 -38.30 18.19
N LYS A 834 -18.00 -38.92 18.24
CA LYS A 834 -18.11 -40.39 18.21
C LYS A 834 -17.56 -40.99 16.93
N ASN A 835 -17.88 -40.41 15.77
CA ASN A 835 -17.49 -40.93 14.48
C ASN A 835 -15.97 -40.90 14.30
N VAL A 836 -15.34 -39.72 14.48
CA VAL A 836 -13.89 -39.57 14.29
C VAL A 836 -13.10 -40.44 15.26
N PHE A 837 -13.46 -40.47 16.55
CA PHE A 837 -12.77 -41.33 17.52
C PHE A 837 -12.99 -42.83 17.26
N SER A 838 -14.15 -43.21 16.74
CA SER A 838 -14.41 -44.62 16.37
C SER A 838 -13.64 -45.03 15.12
N ALA A 839 -13.58 -44.16 14.11
CA ALA A 839 -12.76 -44.34 12.92
C ALA A 839 -11.27 -44.45 13.28
N CYS A 840 -10.77 -43.58 14.17
CA CYS A 840 -9.38 -43.66 14.64
C CYS A 840 -9.09 -44.98 15.36
N ARG A 841 -9.98 -45.44 16.25
CA ARG A 841 -9.84 -46.76 16.90
C ARG A 841 -9.87 -47.91 15.90
N ALA A 842 -10.72 -47.85 14.88
CA ALA A 842 -10.78 -48.85 13.83
C ALA A 842 -9.48 -48.92 13.02
N ILE A 843 -8.90 -47.76 12.66
CA ILE A 843 -7.61 -47.65 11.99
C ILE A 843 -6.49 -48.27 12.83
N ILE A 844 -6.45 -47.98 14.12
CA ILE A 844 -5.45 -48.53 15.05
C ILE A 844 -5.58 -50.06 15.13
N ALA A 845 -6.80 -50.58 15.34
CA ALA A 845 -7.03 -52.01 15.50
C ALA A 845 -6.75 -52.80 14.21
N ALA A 846 -7.05 -52.23 13.04
CA ALA A 846 -6.81 -52.86 11.75
C ALA A 846 -5.38 -52.64 11.20
N GLY A 847 -4.67 -51.64 11.72
CA GLY A 847 -3.36 -51.21 11.21
C GLY A 847 -3.39 -50.69 9.77
N LYS A 848 -4.54 -50.19 9.30
CA LYS A 848 -4.74 -49.68 7.93
C LYS A 848 -5.63 -48.43 7.92
N SER A 849 -5.27 -47.41 7.14
CA SER A 849 -6.07 -46.18 7.03
C SER A 849 -7.48 -46.42 6.48
N SER A 850 -7.64 -47.37 5.55
CA SER A 850 -8.91 -47.70 4.90
C SER A 850 -9.98 -48.28 5.84
N ALA A 851 -9.64 -48.56 7.10
CA ALA A 851 -10.59 -49.04 8.11
C ALA A 851 -11.41 -47.90 8.76
N GLY A 852 -11.03 -46.63 8.55
CA GLY A 852 -11.78 -45.46 8.99
C GLY A 852 -12.24 -44.60 7.82
N ASP A 853 -13.38 -43.95 7.98
CA ASP A 853 -13.99 -42.99 7.04
C ASP A 853 -13.47 -41.57 7.30
N LEU A 854 -12.14 -41.41 7.29
CA LEU A 854 -11.50 -40.10 7.45
C LEU A 854 -11.23 -39.48 6.07
N GLU A 855 -11.80 -38.32 5.82
CA GLU A 855 -11.66 -37.60 4.56
C GLU A 855 -10.70 -36.41 4.69
N ILE A 856 -10.16 -35.97 3.55
CA ILE A 856 -9.35 -34.74 3.49
C ILE A 856 -10.25 -33.57 3.87
N ASP A 857 -9.83 -32.79 4.86
CA ASP A 857 -10.52 -31.57 5.23
C ASP A 857 -10.14 -30.45 4.24
N GLU A 858 -10.86 -30.35 3.13
CA GLU A 858 -10.67 -29.26 2.15
C GLU A 858 -10.83 -27.89 2.79
N HIS A 859 -11.64 -27.80 3.85
CA HIS A 859 -11.85 -26.57 4.61
C HIS A 859 -10.59 -26.19 5.40
N ALA A 860 -9.68 -27.10 5.71
CA ALA A 860 -8.39 -26.78 6.35
C ALA A 860 -7.30 -26.30 5.37
N SER A 861 -7.54 -26.35 4.06
CA SER A 861 -6.53 -26.00 3.03
C SER A 861 -5.97 -24.58 3.19
N TYR A 862 -6.76 -23.63 3.72
CA TYR A 862 -6.30 -22.26 3.97
C TYR A 862 -5.16 -22.18 4.99
N ILE A 863 -5.03 -23.16 5.91
CA ILE A 863 -3.94 -23.19 6.89
C ILE A 863 -2.62 -23.48 6.18
N VAL A 864 -2.62 -24.39 5.20
CA VAL A 864 -1.46 -24.67 4.37
C VAL A 864 -1.17 -23.54 3.40
N ASP A 865 -2.20 -22.91 2.82
CA ASP A 865 -1.99 -21.70 2.02
C ASP A 865 -1.29 -20.60 2.84
N LEU A 866 -1.73 -20.38 4.10
CA LEU A 866 -1.11 -19.43 5.00
C LEU A 866 0.34 -19.82 5.34
N ALA A 867 0.57 -21.09 5.71
CA ALA A 867 1.91 -21.60 6.02
C ALA A 867 2.86 -21.46 4.82
N ALA A 868 2.40 -21.83 3.62
CA ALA A 868 3.13 -21.71 2.38
C ALA A 868 3.40 -20.24 2.01
N ALA A 869 2.45 -19.33 2.24
CA ALA A 869 2.63 -17.91 2.00
C ALA A 869 3.74 -17.31 2.86
N ILE A 870 3.82 -17.70 4.13
CA ILE A 870 4.91 -17.31 5.04
C ILE A 870 6.23 -17.99 4.61
N ALA A 871 6.21 -19.30 4.38
CA ALA A 871 7.40 -20.09 4.07
C ALA A 871 8.09 -19.67 2.77
N PHE A 872 7.30 -19.36 1.75
CA PHE A 872 7.78 -19.10 0.39
C PHE A 872 7.55 -17.67 -0.10
N ASN A 873 7.07 -16.78 0.78
CA ASN A 873 6.84 -15.38 0.49
C ASN A 873 5.93 -15.15 -0.74
N THR A 874 4.80 -15.87 -0.81
CA THR A 874 3.97 -15.91 -2.04
C THR A 874 3.20 -14.62 -2.30
N GLN A 875 3.06 -13.76 -1.29
CA GLN A 875 2.21 -12.56 -1.35
C GLN A 875 0.75 -12.89 -1.63
N GLU A 876 0.31 -14.10 -1.25
CA GLU A 876 -1.06 -14.54 -1.41
C GLU A 876 -2.00 -13.63 -0.60
N ARG A 877 -3.11 -13.25 -1.22
CA ARG A 877 -4.10 -12.36 -0.61
C ARG A 877 -5.08 -13.19 0.20
N MET A 878 -5.12 -12.95 1.52
CA MET A 878 -5.96 -13.69 2.46
C MET A 878 -6.64 -12.73 3.44
N LEU A 879 -7.79 -13.14 3.99
CA LEU A 879 -8.41 -12.41 5.10
C LEU A 879 -7.73 -12.84 6.40
N LEU A 880 -7.17 -11.88 7.14
CA LEU A 880 -6.48 -12.10 8.41
C LEU A 880 -6.96 -11.10 9.45
N ILE A 881 -6.86 -11.50 10.72
CA ILE A 881 -7.20 -10.68 11.86
C ILE A 881 -5.94 -9.94 12.32
N VAL A 882 -5.89 -8.63 12.07
CA VAL A 882 -4.70 -7.78 12.28
C VAL A 882 -5.07 -6.49 13.02
N PRO A 883 -4.12 -5.80 13.68
CA PRO A 883 -4.38 -4.47 14.23
C PRO A 883 -4.81 -3.50 13.13
N ASN A 884 -5.85 -2.70 13.38
CA ASN A 884 -6.43 -1.79 12.40
C ASN A 884 -5.44 -0.72 11.94
N ASN A 885 -4.91 0.07 12.87
CA ASN A 885 -3.90 1.11 12.66
C ASN A 885 -4.11 1.98 11.39
N GLY A 886 -5.34 2.36 11.12
CA GLY A 886 -5.72 3.21 9.98
C GLY A 886 -6.11 2.48 8.70
N ALA A 887 -6.10 1.14 8.66
CA ALA A 887 -6.60 0.38 7.51
C ALA A 887 -8.10 0.66 7.27
N ILE A 888 -8.90 0.65 8.33
CA ILE A 888 -10.23 1.23 8.42
C ILE A 888 -10.07 2.60 9.11
N HIS A 889 -10.14 3.68 8.34
CA HIS A 889 -9.70 5.01 8.77
C HIS A 889 -10.60 5.61 9.86
N ASN A 890 -11.91 5.52 9.70
CA ASN A 890 -12.89 6.03 10.67
C ASN A 890 -13.27 5.03 11.79
N PHE A 891 -12.39 4.09 12.14
CA PHE A 891 -12.60 3.08 13.18
C PHE A 891 -11.41 3.01 14.16
N ASP A 892 -11.62 2.44 15.34
CA ASP A 892 -10.61 2.42 16.41
C ASP A 892 -9.29 1.81 15.93
N ALA A 893 -8.19 2.57 16.06
CA ALA A 893 -6.88 2.18 15.53
C ALA A 893 -6.29 0.95 16.23
N ASP A 894 -6.66 0.71 17.49
CA ASP A 894 -6.18 -0.40 18.30
C ASP A 894 -7.13 -1.61 18.26
N ALA A 895 -8.16 -1.61 17.41
CA ALA A 895 -9.04 -2.75 17.19
C ALA A 895 -8.34 -3.85 16.37
N MET A 896 -8.62 -5.11 16.68
CA MET A 896 -8.29 -6.23 15.80
C MET A 896 -9.39 -6.38 14.75
N VAL A 897 -9.04 -6.23 13.47
CA VAL A 897 -9.97 -6.23 12.34
C VAL A 897 -9.63 -7.35 11.37
N GLU A 898 -10.66 -7.96 10.78
CA GLU A 898 -10.54 -8.99 9.75
C GLU A 898 -10.59 -8.32 8.38
N ILE A 899 -9.44 -8.21 7.72
CA ILE A 899 -9.28 -7.47 6.45
C ILE A 899 -8.33 -8.21 5.49
N PRO A 900 -8.41 -7.92 4.17
CA PRO A 900 -7.49 -8.47 3.20
C PRO A 900 -6.05 -8.03 3.45
N CYS A 901 -5.14 -9.00 3.53
CA CYS A 901 -3.70 -8.80 3.67
C CYS A 901 -2.96 -9.51 2.55
N LEU A 902 -1.81 -8.98 2.13
CA LEU A 902 -0.82 -9.76 1.38
C LEU A 902 0.06 -10.49 2.39
N VAL A 903 0.26 -11.80 2.22
CA VAL A 903 1.02 -12.60 3.18
C VAL A 903 2.39 -12.97 2.61
N GLY A 904 3.44 -12.52 3.30
CA GLY A 904 4.84 -12.81 2.96
C GLY A 904 5.63 -13.38 4.13
N HIS A 905 6.92 -13.59 3.95
CA HIS A 905 7.78 -14.18 5.01
C HIS A 905 7.87 -13.34 6.29
N ASN A 906 7.53 -12.04 6.21
CA ASN A 906 7.47 -11.12 7.35
C ASN A 906 6.10 -11.11 8.04
N GLY A 907 5.12 -11.89 7.58
CA GLY A 907 3.74 -11.84 8.04
C GLY A 907 2.84 -11.04 7.09
N PRO A 908 1.70 -10.51 7.59
CA PRO A 908 0.70 -9.84 6.79
C PRO A 908 1.07 -8.38 6.52
N GLU A 909 0.79 -7.93 5.30
CA GLU A 909 0.79 -6.53 4.89
C GLU A 909 -0.68 -6.13 4.62
N PRO A 910 -1.37 -5.47 5.59
CA PRO A 910 -2.79 -5.17 5.46
C PRO A 910 -3.09 -4.16 4.35
N LEU A 911 -4.17 -4.40 3.60
CA LEU A 911 -4.65 -3.48 2.57
C LEU A 911 -5.64 -2.47 3.17
N THR A 912 -5.58 -1.22 2.71
CA THR A 912 -6.51 -0.18 3.17
C THR A 912 -7.94 -0.47 2.72
N VAL A 913 -8.87 -0.34 3.68
CA VAL A 913 -10.31 -0.39 3.46
C VAL A 913 -10.82 1.02 3.14
N GLY A 914 -10.43 2.03 3.92
CA GLY A 914 -10.97 3.39 3.86
C GLY A 914 -11.99 3.64 4.98
N ASP A 915 -12.93 4.57 4.75
CA ASP A 915 -14.04 4.82 5.67
C ASP A 915 -15.17 3.80 5.47
N ILE A 916 -15.72 3.29 6.57
CA ILE A 916 -16.88 2.39 6.56
C ILE A 916 -18.18 3.14 6.89
N PRO A 917 -19.34 2.71 6.37
CA PRO A 917 -20.63 3.37 6.62
C PRO A 917 -21.06 3.32 8.08
N HIS A 918 -21.96 4.22 8.47
CA HIS A 918 -22.42 4.36 9.86
C HIS A 918 -23.05 3.09 10.44
N PHE A 919 -23.78 2.32 9.64
CA PHE A 919 -24.44 1.10 10.10
C PHE A 919 -23.41 0.07 10.61
N GLN A 920 -22.45 -0.28 9.76
CA GLN A 920 -21.38 -1.21 10.10
C GLN A 920 -20.48 -0.63 11.18
N LYS A 921 -20.13 0.65 11.11
CA LYS A 921 -19.34 1.31 12.15
C LYS A 921 -19.99 1.21 13.52
N GLY A 922 -21.28 1.52 13.64
CA GLY A 922 -22.01 1.44 14.91
C GLY A 922 -22.05 0.02 15.47
N MET A 923 -22.37 -0.95 14.59
CA MET A 923 -22.39 -2.38 14.92
C MET A 923 -21.01 -2.88 15.38
N MET A 924 -19.95 -2.57 14.63
CA MET A 924 -18.58 -2.97 14.95
C MET A 924 -18.06 -2.27 16.20
N SER A 925 -18.37 -0.99 16.41
CA SER A 925 -17.92 -0.23 17.59
C SER A 925 -18.53 -0.79 18.86
N GLN A 926 -19.82 -1.18 18.81
CA GLN A 926 -20.48 -1.86 19.92
C GLN A 926 -19.81 -3.21 20.21
N GLN A 927 -19.56 -4.02 19.18
CA GLN A 927 -19.02 -5.36 19.36
C GLN A 927 -17.54 -5.36 19.79
N VAL A 928 -16.69 -4.50 19.23
CA VAL A 928 -15.29 -4.41 19.62
C VAL A 928 -15.14 -3.92 21.07
N ALA A 929 -16.05 -3.06 21.53
CA ALA A 929 -16.08 -2.63 22.93
C ALA A 929 -16.40 -3.80 23.87
N VAL A 930 -17.30 -4.72 23.49
CA VAL A 930 -17.54 -5.96 24.23
C VAL A 930 -16.24 -6.76 24.35
N GLU A 931 -15.57 -7.01 23.22
CA GLU A 931 -14.36 -7.83 23.16
C GLU A 931 -13.21 -7.23 23.98
N LYS A 932 -13.00 -5.91 23.87
CA LYS A 932 -12.01 -5.17 24.67
C LYS A 932 -12.33 -5.23 26.16
N LEU A 933 -13.60 -5.11 26.56
CA LEU A 933 -14.02 -5.20 27.97
C LEU A 933 -13.86 -6.63 28.53
N VAL A 934 -13.99 -7.67 27.71
CA VAL A 934 -13.66 -9.05 28.13
C VAL A 934 -12.18 -9.17 28.46
N VAL A 935 -11.30 -8.63 27.59
CA VAL A 935 -9.86 -8.65 27.84
C VAL A 935 -9.49 -7.77 29.04
N ASP A 936 -10.10 -6.59 29.20
CA ASP A 936 -9.98 -5.76 30.41
C ASP A 936 -10.33 -6.59 31.67
N ALA A 937 -11.44 -7.33 31.65
CA ALA A 937 -11.86 -8.14 32.78
C ALA A 937 -10.85 -9.25 33.11
N TRP A 938 -10.26 -9.87 32.08
CA TRP A 938 -9.26 -10.91 32.25
C TRP A 938 -7.96 -10.35 32.83
N GLU A 939 -7.45 -9.23 32.29
CA GLU A 939 -6.23 -8.55 32.73
C GLU A 939 -6.37 -7.97 34.13
N GLN A 940 -7.49 -7.29 34.40
CA GLN A 940 -7.74 -6.56 35.64
C GLN A 940 -8.40 -7.42 36.71
N ARG A 941 -8.71 -8.70 36.40
CA ARG A 941 -9.43 -9.61 37.30
C ARG A 941 -10.74 -8.99 37.78
N SER A 942 -11.49 -8.34 36.89
CA SER A 942 -12.62 -7.46 37.25
C SER A 942 -13.97 -8.07 36.89
N TYR A 943 -14.81 -8.31 37.90
CA TYR A 943 -16.20 -8.72 37.70
C TYR A 943 -16.98 -7.66 36.91
N HIS A 944 -16.81 -6.39 37.29
CA HIS A 944 -17.55 -5.27 36.73
C HIS A 944 -17.28 -5.08 35.24
N LYS A 945 -16.04 -5.24 34.79
CA LYS A 945 -15.68 -5.16 33.37
C LYS A 945 -16.35 -6.26 32.56
N LEU A 946 -16.41 -7.48 33.09
CA LEU A 946 -17.07 -8.58 32.38
C LEU A 946 -18.59 -8.39 32.35
N TRP A 947 -19.17 -7.82 33.41
CA TRP A 947 -20.59 -7.45 33.41
C TRP A 947 -20.89 -6.38 32.36
N GLN A 948 -20.05 -5.34 32.26
CA GLN A 948 -20.16 -4.32 31.20
C GLN A 948 -20.07 -4.94 29.81
N ALA A 949 -19.13 -5.87 29.58
CA ALA A 949 -18.99 -6.57 28.31
C ALA A 949 -20.28 -7.34 27.93
N ILE A 950 -20.83 -8.13 28.85
CA ILE A 950 -22.04 -8.90 28.60
C ILE A 950 -23.25 -7.98 28.41
N ALA A 951 -23.38 -6.92 29.20
CA ALA A 951 -24.48 -5.96 29.10
C ALA A 951 -24.45 -5.14 27.81
N LEU A 952 -23.27 -4.88 27.24
CA LEU A 952 -23.10 -4.14 26.00
C LEU A 952 -23.36 -4.99 24.74
N SER A 953 -23.29 -6.32 24.85
CA SER A 953 -23.55 -7.22 23.73
C SER A 953 -24.96 -7.04 23.17
N LYS A 954 -25.05 -6.88 21.85
CA LYS A 954 -26.34 -6.77 21.12
C LYS A 954 -27.24 -8.00 21.30
N THR A 955 -26.68 -9.13 21.75
CA THR A 955 -27.42 -10.37 22.01
C THR A 955 -28.11 -10.39 23.38
N VAL A 956 -27.83 -9.43 24.27
CA VAL A 956 -28.29 -9.43 25.67
C VAL A 956 -29.29 -8.28 25.88
N PRO A 957 -30.51 -8.55 26.38
CA PRO A 957 -31.58 -7.57 26.36
C PRO A 957 -31.46 -6.49 27.44
N SER A 958 -30.75 -6.76 28.55
CA SER A 958 -30.61 -5.82 29.67
C SER A 958 -29.43 -6.14 30.57
N ALA A 959 -29.01 -5.16 31.37
CA ALA A 959 -27.94 -5.32 32.36
C ALA A 959 -28.32 -6.30 33.49
N SER A 960 -29.60 -6.43 33.86
CA SER A 960 -30.05 -7.39 34.87
C SER A 960 -29.91 -8.84 34.38
N VAL A 961 -30.31 -9.10 33.13
CA VAL A 961 -30.11 -10.41 32.48
C VAL A 961 -28.61 -10.70 32.30
N ALA A 962 -27.83 -9.69 31.90
CA ALA A 962 -26.37 -9.81 31.80
C ALA A 962 -25.72 -10.27 33.10
N LYS A 963 -26.15 -9.69 34.24
CA LYS A 963 -25.62 -10.04 35.56
C LYS A 963 -25.96 -11.48 35.95
N ALA A 964 -27.21 -11.90 35.76
CA ALA A 964 -27.64 -13.26 36.07
C ALA A 964 -26.87 -14.31 35.25
N ILE A 965 -26.66 -14.04 33.96
CA ILE A 965 -25.84 -14.90 33.09
C ILE A 965 -24.39 -14.92 33.56
N LEU A 966 -23.81 -13.77 33.91
CA LEU A 966 -22.43 -13.68 34.41
C LEU A 966 -22.22 -14.55 35.66
N ASP A 967 -23.11 -14.45 36.64
CA ASP A 967 -23.02 -15.20 37.90
C ASP A 967 -23.05 -16.72 37.66
N ASP A 968 -23.94 -17.18 36.78
CA ASP A 968 -24.00 -18.59 36.36
C ASP A 968 -22.72 -19.03 35.62
N LEU A 969 -22.20 -18.16 34.75
CA LEU A 969 -20.99 -18.45 34.00
C LEU A 969 -19.78 -18.54 34.92
N ILE A 970 -19.61 -17.65 35.90
CA ILE A 970 -18.52 -17.72 36.89
C ILE A 970 -18.55 -19.08 37.61
N ALA A 971 -19.72 -19.50 38.10
CA ALA A 971 -19.88 -20.80 38.77
C ALA A 971 -19.51 -21.97 37.84
N ALA A 972 -19.91 -21.91 36.56
CA ALA A 972 -19.58 -22.94 35.58
C ALA A 972 -18.11 -22.92 35.11
N ASN A 973 -17.36 -21.86 35.42
CA ASN A 973 -16.02 -21.60 34.91
C ASN A 973 -14.92 -21.56 35.97
N LYS A 974 -15.25 -21.81 37.24
CA LYS A 974 -14.33 -21.65 38.38
C LYS A 974 -12.94 -22.28 38.21
N ALA A 975 -12.84 -23.40 37.48
CA ALA A 975 -11.55 -24.08 37.25
C ALA A 975 -10.71 -23.52 36.09
N TYR A 976 -11.25 -22.59 35.29
CA TYR A 976 -10.66 -22.14 34.03
C TYR A 976 -10.49 -20.63 33.94
N TRP A 977 -11.43 -19.86 34.47
CA TRP A 977 -11.30 -18.42 34.50
C TRP A 977 -10.36 -18.00 35.61
N PRO A 978 -9.70 -16.85 35.44
CA PRO A 978 -9.13 -16.20 36.60
C PRO A 978 -10.22 -15.77 37.59
N GLU A 979 -9.83 -15.63 38.86
CA GLU A 979 -10.71 -15.03 39.87
C GLU A 979 -11.10 -13.60 39.44
N LEU A 980 -12.36 -13.22 39.68
CA LEU A 980 -12.90 -11.91 39.36
C LEU A 980 -13.36 -11.21 40.64
N HIS A 981 -12.88 -10.00 40.86
CA HIS A 981 -13.12 -9.16 42.03
C HIS A 981 -14.18 -8.08 41.80
#